data_AF-A0A182SPW2-F1
#
_entry.id   AF-A0A182SPW2-F1
#
_cell.length_a   1.000
_cell.length_b   1.000
_cell.length_c   1.000
_cell.angle_alpha   90.00
_cell.angle_beta   90.00
_cell.angle_gamma   90.00
#
_symmetry.space_group_name_H-M   'P 1'
#
loop_
_entity.id
_entity.type
_entity.pdbx_description
1 polymer ?
#
loop_
_entity_poly.entity_id
_entity_poly.type
_entity_poly.pdbx_seq_one_letter_code
_entity_poly.pdbx_strand_id
1 'polypeptide(L)'
;MVRLLGSKLLARLLLLISTVTLISLMVLTRCGLGGLVVKENGSIISDSAGAAESDVDDNYLRDQKPPLALEYSQQQQPLQQQSHYQADAEQQQNGYMQMLQQREEENLREVAKLTAEIKALKLQILQLKNKLNTGGIGLMQVGAADGTAYISLSNDSSSILPNAPQQSQTVHDCTAFLRRQVGSAEILHGLPLNNEYELIPFSHFTFSRVYPIELGLGKRVVEKPIGYKRKDLLSALNKGLETLNRNISSAAQRYTLDDFIEGIYRNEPTTGTQYELYFRLKEFTNRTQQHQQQVTPHHESHTHGTTKLIVMRPFASLQTVQLEAHPKQHEKEIIYIILPLSGRTNTFQSFMEKYVKIALKHDRRVHLTVVYFGEDGLAEARTIMSRVIGMRNSGATNSNLKLLALNETFSRAKALRVGAENVWNSQADKNNDILLFMCDVDIVFSAKFLDRCRWNTKPNKKVYYPVVFSLYNPHVVYTLQGKEVPPETDQLVISKDSGFWRDFGYGMTCQYRSDFLRVRGFDEEIIGWGGEDVMLYRKYVRSHIKVIRATDPGVFHIWHPKVCTGPVMSVSTNQRLTPDQYRACIRSRALNEASHAQLGFLAFRDDIAANEYLLAQGGGAKASPESNATKNDLTHSENIFVQNSTMYNGRDSIKTQAGSSGTPSKSSDGKKAT
;
A
#
# COMPACT_ATOMS: atom_id res chain seq x y z
N MET A 1 -10.55 40.87 29.78
CA MET A 1 -9.59 39.99 30.50
C MET A 1 -9.10 38.78 29.70
N VAL A 2 -9.88 38.18 28.78
CA VAL A 2 -9.46 36.98 28.01
C VAL A 2 -8.30 37.22 27.01
N ARG A 3 -8.16 38.44 26.44
CA ARG A 3 -7.04 38.77 25.53
C ARG A 3 -5.67 38.88 26.21
N LEU A 4 -5.61 39.19 27.51
CA LEU A 4 -4.32 39.28 28.24
C LEU A 4 -3.75 37.91 28.62
N LEU A 5 -4.61 36.91 28.85
CA LEU A 5 -4.18 35.54 29.20
C LEU A 5 -3.52 34.81 28.03
N GLY A 6 -3.99 35.00 26.80
CA GLY A 6 -3.40 34.40 25.59
C GLY A 6 -1.98 34.91 25.30
N SER A 7 -1.71 36.20 25.52
CA SER A 7 -0.38 36.80 25.28
C SER A 7 0.69 36.27 26.24
N LYS A 8 0.33 36.02 27.50
CA LYS A 8 1.25 35.46 28.51
C LYS A 8 1.55 33.99 28.26
N LEU A 9 0.59 33.23 27.74
CA LEU A 9 0.79 31.83 27.37
C LEU A 9 1.68 31.71 26.13
N LEU A 10 1.47 32.57 25.12
CA LEU A 10 2.30 32.62 23.91
C LEU A 10 3.74 33.01 24.24
N ALA A 11 3.94 34.01 25.10
CA ALA A 11 5.28 34.44 25.53
C ALA A 11 6.03 33.32 26.28
N ARG A 12 5.34 32.59 27.17
CA ARG A 12 5.94 31.44 27.87
C ARG A 12 6.28 30.28 26.92
N LEU A 13 5.44 30.04 25.91
CA LEU A 13 5.69 29.02 24.89
C LEU A 13 6.91 29.38 24.02
N LEU A 14 7.02 30.65 23.60
CA LEU A 14 8.17 31.13 22.83
C LEU A 14 9.48 31.07 23.63
N LEU A 15 9.44 31.39 24.93
CA LEU A 15 10.59 31.27 25.81
C LEU A 15 11.01 29.81 25.99
N LEU A 16 10.04 28.90 26.15
CA LEU A 16 10.30 27.46 26.22
C LEU A 16 10.98 26.95 24.93
N ILE A 17 10.44 27.31 23.76
CA ILE A 17 11.00 26.90 22.47
C ILE A 17 12.45 27.43 22.34
N SER A 18 12.68 28.71 22.66
CA SER A 18 14.01 29.31 22.61
C SER A 18 15.01 28.60 23.54
N THR A 19 14.62 28.30 24.78
CA THR A 19 15.48 27.58 25.72
C THR A 19 15.80 26.15 25.27
N VAL A 20 14.81 25.41 24.73
CA VAL A 20 15.03 24.06 24.20
C VAL A 20 15.96 24.10 22.98
N THR A 21 15.78 25.08 22.07
CA THR A 21 16.68 25.23 20.91
C THR A 21 18.11 25.58 21.31
N LEU A 22 18.30 26.42 22.34
CA LEU A 22 19.62 26.78 22.84
C LEU A 22 20.30 25.55 23.47
N ILE A 23 19.56 24.76 24.26
CA ILE A 23 20.09 23.51 24.84
C ILE A 23 20.45 22.52 23.74
N SER A 24 19.62 22.35 22.71
CA SER A 24 19.93 21.47 21.56
C SER A 24 21.18 21.95 20.80
N LEU A 25 21.35 23.26 20.60
CA LEU A 25 22.55 23.83 19.98
C LEU A 25 23.79 23.61 20.86
N MET A 26 23.68 23.80 22.17
CA MET A 26 24.78 23.54 23.10
C MET A 26 25.18 22.06 23.12
N VAL A 27 24.21 21.14 23.06
CA VAL A 27 24.46 19.68 22.94
C VAL A 27 25.14 19.36 21.61
N LEU A 28 24.69 19.94 20.49
CA LEU A 28 25.33 19.76 19.18
C LEU A 28 26.75 20.32 19.13
N THR A 29 27.03 21.44 19.81
CA THR A 29 28.39 21.99 19.91
C THR A 29 29.31 21.20 20.85
N ARG A 30 28.76 20.46 21.83
CA ARG A 30 29.54 19.57 22.72
C ARG A 30 29.68 18.14 22.21
N CYS A 31 28.85 17.71 21.26
CA CYS A 31 28.94 16.43 20.56
C CYS A 31 29.67 16.49 19.20
N GLY A 32 30.63 17.42 19.06
CA GLY A 32 31.78 17.29 18.18
C GLY A 32 31.53 17.19 16.68
N LEU A 33 31.66 18.33 15.98
CA LEU A 33 32.02 18.44 14.55
C LEU A 33 33.50 18.05 14.29
N GLY A 34 34.00 17.01 14.95
CA GLY A 34 35.37 16.53 14.88
C GLY A 34 35.42 15.05 14.56
N GLY A 35 35.13 14.67 13.31
CA GLY A 35 35.13 13.26 12.91
C GLY A 35 35.00 12.97 11.41
N LEU A 36 35.09 13.98 10.54
CA LEU A 36 35.13 13.80 9.08
C LEU A 36 36.36 14.51 8.50
N VAL A 37 37.54 13.98 8.83
CA VAL A 37 38.76 14.18 8.04
C VAL A 37 39.40 12.82 7.83
N VAL A 38 39.42 12.40 6.57
CA VAL A 38 40.08 11.21 6.03
C VAL A 38 41.59 11.26 6.34
N LYS A 39 42.16 10.13 6.78
CA LYS A 39 43.58 9.83 6.58
C LYS A 39 43.74 8.39 6.11
N GLU A 40 44.17 8.25 4.87
CA GLU A 40 44.83 7.05 4.34
C GLU A 40 46.09 6.73 5.14
N ASN A 41 46.45 5.44 5.09
CA ASN A 41 47.71 4.78 5.47
C ASN A 41 47.89 4.28 6.91
N GLY A 42 47.68 2.97 7.07
CA GLY A 42 48.67 2.03 7.63
C GLY A 42 48.84 1.93 9.15
N SER A 43 48.88 0.67 9.62
CA SER A 43 49.44 0.16 10.89
C SER A 43 48.49 -0.06 12.10
N ILE A 44 48.20 -1.35 12.29
CA ILE A 44 48.05 -2.17 13.51
C ILE A 44 48.41 -1.48 14.85
N ILE A 45 47.56 -1.61 15.88
CA ILE A 45 47.79 -2.34 17.17
C ILE A 45 46.50 -2.29 18.02
N SER A 46 46.29 -3.38 18.75
CA SER A 46 45.24 -3.73 19.70
C SER A 46 45.13 -2.80 20.93
N ASP A 47 43.96 -2.77 21.58
CA ASP A 47 43.80 -3.38 22.90
C ASP A 47 42.40 -3.19 23.51
N SER A 48 42.14 -4.13 24.41
CA SER A 48 40.92 -4.58 25.05
C SER A 48 40.59 -3.89 26.37
N ALA A 49 39.40 -4.25 26.89
CA ALA A 49 38.89 -4.11 28.26
C ALA A 49 38.20 -2.78 28.58
N GLY A 50 37.09 -2.72 29.32
CA GLY A 50 36.38 -3.74 30.07
C GLY A 50 35.74 -3.12 31.31
N ALA A 51 34.42 -3.28 31.41
CA ALA A 51 33.60 -3.43 32.62
C ALA A 51 33.49 -2.32 33.69
N ALA A 52 32.24 -2.23 34.18
CA ALA A 52 31.82 -2.16 35.59
C ALA A 52 31.04 -0.90 36.03
N GLU A 53 29.75 -1.17 36.21
CA GLU A 53 28.70 -0.58 37.04
C GLU A 53 29.14 -0.04 38.42
N SER A 54 28.41 0.97 38.91
CA SER A 54 27.70 0.88 40.21
C SER A 54 26.80 2.10 40.46
N ASP A 55 25.56 1.79 40.85
CA ASP A 55 24.52 2.66 41.43
C ASP A 55 24.95 3.32 42.75
N VAL A 56 24.41 4.50 43.07
CA VAL A 56 23.79 4.82 44.39
C VAL A 56 22.76 5.95 44.23
N ASP A 57 21.63 5.71 44.88
CA ASP A 57 20.36 6.43 44.99
C ASP A 57 20.37 7.69 45.92
N ASP A 58 19.54 8.66 45.53
CA ASP A 58 18.44 9.30 46.28
C ASP A 58 18.65 10.34 47.45
N ASN A 59 18.17 11.56 47.14
CA ASN A 59 17.10 12.32 47.84
C ASN A 59 17.31 13.34 48.99
N TYR A 60 16.40 14.35 48.94
CA TYR A 60 15.77 15.18 50.00
C TYR A 60 16.14 16.67 50.28
N LEU A 61 15.29 17.55 49.71
CA LEU A 61 14.43 18.65 50.27
C LEU A 61 14.95 19.99 50.90
N ARG A 62 14.26 21.06 50.40
CA ARG A 62 13.69 22.29 51.04
C ARG A 62 14.62 23.47 51.44
N ASP A 63 14.31 24.68 50.95
CA ASP A 63 13.63 25.71 51.77
C ASP A 63 13.08 26.95 51.00
N GLN A 64 12.13 27.66 51.62
CA GLN A 64 11.25 28.72 51.08
C GLN A 64 11.69 30.18 51.42
N LYS A 65 11.54 31.10 50.44
CA LYS A 65 11.03 32.53 50.45
C LYS A 65 11.57 33.61 51.44
N PRO A 66 11.25 34.93 51.24
CA PRO A 66 11.39 35.88 50.11
C PRO A 66 12.12 37.20 50.60
N PRO A 67 12.17 38.40 49.93
CA PRO A 67 11.01 39.31 49.77
C PRO A 67 11.07 40.42 48.66
N LEU A 68 9.99 41.23 48.62
CA LEU A 68 9.86 42.66 48.25
C LEU A 68 9.69 43.14 46.78
N ALA A 69 8.81 44.15 46.68
CA ALA A 69 8.31 44.89 45.53
C ALA A 69 8.61 46.39 45.69
N LEU A 70 8.66 47.15 44.58
CA LEU A 70 8.43 48.61 44.38
C LEU A 70 8.95 48.96 42.96
N GLU A 71 8.12 49.25 41.96
CA GLU A 71 7.39 50.49 41.61
C GLU A 71 8.05 51.31 40.47
N TYR A 72 7.17 52.02 39.76
CA TYR A 72 7.28 52.59 38.41
C TYR A 72 8.12 53.88 38.29
N SER A 73 8.75 54.11 37.14
CA SER A 73 8.85 55.46 36.55
C SER A 73 8.97 55.41 35.02
N GLN A 74 8.20 56.28 34.36
CA GLN A 74 8.18 56.57 32.92
C GLN A 74 9.24 57.63 32.59
N GLN A 75 9.93 57.52 31.44
CA GLN A 75 9.92 58.53 30.35
C GLN A 75 10.98 58.26 29.25
N GLN A 76 10.50 58.39 28.00
CA GLN A 76 11.17 58.98 26.81
C GLN A 76 12.28 58.20 26.08
N GLN A 77 11.88 57.57 24.97
CA GLN A 77 12.65 57.34 23.73
C GLN A 77 13.03 58.69 23.07
N PRO A 78 14.11 58.79 22.24
CA PRO A 78 13.98 58.36 20.83
C PRO A 78 15.25 58.01 20.00
N LEU A 79 15.01 57.33 18.86
CA LEU A 79 15.64 57.54 17.53
C LEU A 79 16.96 56.86 17.08
N GLN A 80 17.65 56.00 17.84
CA GLN A 80 18.87 55.32 17.30
C GLN A 80 18.70 53.86 16.87
N GLN A 81 17.58 53.21 17.16
CA GLN A 81 17.46 51.76 16.94
C GLN A 81 16.89 51.38 15.57
N GLN A 82 16.39 52.33 14.79
CA GLN A 82 15.71 52.05 13.52
C GLN A 82 16.66 52.03 12.30
N SER A 83 17.85 52.64 12.39
CA SER A 83 18.85 52.60 11.30
C SER A 83 19.62 51.28 11.22
N HIS A 84 19.86 50.61 12.36
CA HIS A 84 20.60 49.35 12.42
C HIS A 84 19.83 48.16 11.81
N TYR A 85 18.51 48.09 12.02
CA TYR A 85 17.67 47.04 11.42
C TYR A 85 17.52 47.17 9.90
N GLN A 86 17.66 48.38 9.37
CA GLN A 86 17.54 48.64 7.93
C GLN A 86 18.85 48.32 7.19
N ALA A 87 20.00 48.58 7.82
CA ALA A 87 21.32 48.22 7.29
C ALA A 87 21.55 46.70 7.24
N ASP A 88 21.09 45.95 8.25
CA ASP A 88 21.23 44.48 8.28
C ASP A 88 20.34 43.80 7.23
N ALA A 89 19.15 44.35 6.97
CA ALA A 89 18.24 43.86 5.92
C ALA A 89 18.80 44.11 4.51
N GLU A 90 19.41 45.27 4.28
CA GLU A 90 20.08 45.60 3.00
C GLU A 90 21.32 44.73 2.76
N GLN A 91 22.11 44.42 3.80
CA GLN A 91 23.25 43.50 3.68
C GLN A 91 22.83 42.07 3.36
N GLN A 92 21.74 41.57 3.96
CA GLN A 92 21.20 40.25 3.64
C GLN A 92 20.65 40.16 2.21
N GLN A 93 19.97 41.21 1.75
CA GLN A 93 19.44 41.28 0.39
C GLN A 93 20.57 41.35 -0.66
N ASN A 94 21.64 42.10 -0.38
CA ASN A 94 22.82 42.17 -1.24
C ASN A 94 23.58 40.84 -1.30
N GLY A 95 23.72 40.13 -0.18
CA GLY A 95 24.33 38.79 -0.17
C GLY A 95 23.53 37.76 -0.97
N TYR A 96 22.20 37.83 -0.93
CA TYR A 96 21.33 36.98 -1.73
C TYR A 96 21.41 37.30 -3.24
N MET A 97 21.43 38.58 -3.60
CA MET A 97 21.65 39.03 -4.98
C MET A 97 23.01 38.58 -5.54
N GLN A 98 24.06 38.64 -4.72
CA GLN A 98 25.40 38.21 -5.13
C GLN A 98 25.48 36.69 -5.38
N MET A 99 24.80 35.88 -4.56
CA MET A 99 24.69 34.43 -4.80
C MET A 99 23.92 34.10 -6.07
N LEU A 100 22.84 34.84 -6.36
CA LEU A 100 22.08 34.66 -7.61
C LEU A 100 22.93 35.00 -8.83
N GLN A 101 23.67 36.11 -8.78
CA GLN A 101 24.56 36.54 -9.84
C GLN A 101 25.71 35.56 -10.07
N GLN A 102 26.30 35.02 -8.99
CA GLN A 102 27.34 33.99 -9.08
C GLN A 102 26.80 32.70 -9.73
N ARG A 103 25.57 32.30 -9.39
CA ARG A 103 24.94 31.11 -9.98
C ARG A 103 24.60 31.31 -11.45
N GLU A 104 24.20 32.52 -11.84
CA GLU A 104 23.97 32.89 -13.24
C GLU A 104 25.28 32.88 -14.03
N GLU A 105 26.37 33.38 -13.45
CA GLU A 105 27.69 33.36 -14.09
C GLU A 105 28.25 31.93 -14.25
N GLU A 106 28.07 31.06 -13.23
CA GLU A 106 28.42 29.65 -13.32
C GLU A 106 27.64 28.93 -14.43
N ASN A 107 26.34 29.20 -14.53
CA ASN A 107 25.47 28.65 -15.57
C ASN A 107 25.89 29.15 -16.96
N LEU A 108 26.22 30.43 -17.10
CA LEU A 108 26.72 31.00 -18.36
C LEU A 108 28.06 30.37 -18.77
N ARG A 109 28.97 30.11 -17.82
CA ARG A 109 30.23 29.41 -18.07
C ARG A 109 30.00 27.97 -18.50
N GLU A 110 29.05 27.28 -17.89
CA GLU A 110 28.68 25.90 -18.25
C GLU A 110 28.05 25.84 -19.65
N VAL A 111 27.15 26.76 -19.96
CA VAL A 111 26.55 26.90 -21.31
C VAL A 111 27.63 27.20 -22.35
N ALA A 112 28.58 28.09 -22.07
CA ALA A 112 29.69 28.39 -22.98
C ALA A 112 30.59 27.17 -23.22
N LYS A 113 30.91 26.42 -22.16
CA LYS A 113 31.68 25.17 -22.22
C LYS A 113 30.97 24.13 -23.09
N LEU A 114 29.69 23.86 -22.81
CA LEU A 114 28.88 22.90 -23.56
C LEU A 114 28.72 23.34 -25.03
N THR A 115 28.59 24.63 -25.29
CA THR A 115 28.50 25.17 -26.66
C THR A 115 29.81 24.94 -27.43
N ALA A 116 30.96 25.15 -26.79
CA ALA A 116 32.27 24.87 -27.39
C ALA A 116 32.45 23.37 -27.68
N GLU A 117 32.02 22.50 -26.76
CA GLU A 117 32.07 21.05 -26.92
C GLU A 117 31.18 20.56 -28.06
N ILE A 118 29.94 21.08 -28.16
CA ILE A 118 29.04 20.80 -29.28
C ILE A 118 29.66 21.25 -30.61
N LYS A 119 30.33 22.41 -30.65
CA LYS A 119 31.01 22.90 -31.86
C LYS A 119 32.18 22.00 -32.26
N ALA A 120 32.98 21.52 -31.29
CA ALA A 120 34.06 20.58 -31.53
C ALA A 120 33.56 19.23 -32.05
N LEU A 121 32.49 18.69 -31.45
CA LEU A 121 31.85 17.45 -31.89
C LEU A 121 31.27 17.58 -33.30
N LYS A 122 30.64 18.72 -33.63
CA LYS A 122 30.17 18.98 -34.99
C LYS A 122 31.31 19.00 -36.01
N LEU A 123 32.45 19.59 -35.67
CA LEU A 123 33.66 19.58 -36.51
C LEU A 123 34.21 18.15 -36.72
N GLN A 124 34.25 17.33 -35.66
CA GLN A 124 34.65 15.93 -35.77
C GLN A 124 33.71 15.12 -36.66
N ILE A 125 32.39 15.30 -36.51
CA ILE A 125 31.40 14.65 -37.38
C ILE A 125 31.59 15.07 -38.84
N LEU A 126 31.89 16.34 -39.10
CA LEU A 126 32.12 16.85 -40.46
C LEU A 126 33.42 16.28 -41.06
N GLN A 127 34.48 16.15 -40.25
CA GLN A 127 35.72 15.49 -40.66
C GLN A 127 35.53 13.98 -40.93
N LEU A 128 34.75 13.28 -40.10
CA LEU A 128 34.40 11.88 -40.30
C LEU A 128 33.55 11.69 -41.57
N LYS A 129 32.59 12.58 -41.81
CA LYS A 129 31.77 12.58 -43.02
C LYS A 129 32.58 12.85 -44.29
N ASN A 130 33.54 13.77 -44.23
CA ASN A 130 34.47 14.01 -45.34
C ASN A 130 35.40 12.82 -45.58
N LYS A 131 35.92 12.17 -44.52
CA LYS A 131 36.70 10.92 -44.64
C LYS A 131 35.88 9.78 -45.25
N LEU A 132 34.60 9.67 -44.92
CA LEU A 132 33.69 8.68 -45.51
C LEU A 132 33.45 8.95 -47.01
N ASN A 133 33.35 10.22 -47.42
CA ASN A 133 33.17 10.61 -48.81
C ASN A 133 34.46 10.48 -49.65
N THR A 134 35.64 10.64 -49.06
CA THR A 134 36.93 10.45 -49.78
C THR A 134 37.43 9.01 -49.81
N GLY A 135 36.87 8.10 -48.99
CA GLY A 135 37.21 6.68 -48.97
C GLY A 135 36.31 5.78 -49.85
N GLY A 136 35.39 6.37 -50.61
CA GLY A 136 34.34 5.65 -51.35
C GLY A 136 34.62 5.38 -52.83
N ILE A 137 35.88 5.37 -53.30
CA ILE A 137 36.23 4.97 -54.67
C ILE A 137 37.51 4.10 -54.61
N GLY A 138 37.34 2.78 -54.63
CA GLY A 138 38.46 1.85 -54.79
C GLY A 138 38.19 0.44 -54.28
N LEU A 139 37.57 -0.37 -55.14
CA LEU A 139 37.93 -1.74 -55.54
C LEU A 139 36.74 -2.72 -55.58
N MET A 140 36.42 -3.09 -56.83
CA MET A 140 35.89 -4.40 -57.18
C MET A 140 36.97 -5.49 -57.02
N GLN A 141 36.48 -6.68 -56.63
CA GLN A 141 36.77 -8.00 -57.21
C GLN A 141 37.71 -9.03 -56.51
N VAL A 142 37.10 -10.23 -56.38
CA VAL A 142 37.61 -11.62 -56.35
C VAL A 142 38.19 -12.23 -55.05
N GLY A 143 37.63 -13.38 -54.65
CA GLY A 143 38.46 -14.55 -54.30
C GLY A 143 38.17 -15.34 -53.02
N ALA A 144 37.49 -16.47 -53.21
CA ALA A 144 37.30 -17.68 -52.40
C ALA A 144 38.34 -18.14 -51.33
N ALA A 145 37.80 -18.93 -50.38
CA ALA A 145 38.31 -20.17 -49.76
C ALA A 145 38.94 -20.17 -48.33
N ASP A 146 38.32 -21.02 -47.49
CA ASP A 146 38.78 -21.88 -46.38
C ASP A 146 40.02 -21.55 -45.52
N GLY A 147 39.90 -21.85 -44.22
CA GLY A 147 41.05 -22.25 -43.39
C GLY A 147 41.00 -21.85 -41.92
N THR A 148 40.61 -22.79 -41.06
CA THR A 148 40.88 -22.83 -39.61
C THR A 148 42.35 -22.62 -39.25
N ALA A 149 42.65 -21.79 -38.23
CA ALA A 149 43.84 -21.94 -37.39
C ALA A 149 43.69 -21.22 -36.04
N TYR A 150 43.85 -22.00 -34.96
CA TYR A 150 44.23 -21.55 -33.62
C TYR A 150 45.70 -21.10 -33.62
N ILE A 151 46.04 -19.96 -33.03
CA ILE A 151 47.38 -19.72 -32.46
C ILE A 151 47.27 -18.91 -31.16
N SER A 152 48.04 -19.38 -30.19
CA SER A 152 48.27 -18.84 -28.86
C SER A 152 49.58 -18.03 -28.82
N LEU A 153 49.60 -16.98 -27.98
CA LEU A 153 50.73 -16.34 -27.28
C LEU A 153 51.96 -15.84 -28.06
N SER A 154 52.23 -14.54 -27.98
CA SER A 154 53.49 -14.01 -27.41
C SER A 154 53.43 -12.49 -27.19
N ASN A 155 54.03 -12.07 -26.08
CA ASN A 155 54.39 -10.69 -25.75
C ASN A 155 55.26 -10.09 -26.85
N ASP A 156 55.01 -8.84 -27.22
CA ASP A 156 56.11 -7.90 -27.34
C ASP A 156 55.67 -6.47 -26.99
N SER A 157 56.55 -5.82 -26.24
CA SER A 157 56.35 -4.49 -25.69
C SER A 157 56.70 -3.42 -26.71
N SER A 158 56.15 -2.23 -26.48
CA SER A 158 56.58 -0.94 -27.04
C SER A 158 56.30 -0.69 -28.52
N SER A 159 55.12 -0.11 -28.78
CA SER A 159 54.99 1.20 -29.46
C SER A 159 53.51 1.47 -29.79
N ILE A 160 53.18 2.75 -30.02
CA ILE A 160 52.06 3.24 -30.86
C ILE A 160 50.84 3.87 -30.11
N LEU A 161 50.79 5.20 -30.28
CA LEU A 161 49.63 6.13 -30.42
C LEU A 161 48.69 6.42 -29.23
N PRO A 162 48.51 7.70 -28.85
CA PRO A 162 47.46 8.09 -27.93
C PRO A 162 46.10 8.23 -28.64
N ASN A 163 45.07 7.71 -27.98
CA ASN A 163 43.63 7.97 -28.16
C ASN A 163 42.91 7.37 -29.39
N ALA A 164 42.65 6.06 -29.32
CA ALA A 164 41.38 5.50 -29.78
C ALA A 164 40.30 5.69 -28.70
N PRO A 165 39.01 5.88 -29.04
CA PRO A 165 37.96 6.09 -28.05
C PRO A 165 37.71 4.82 -27.22
N GLN A 166 37.78 4.94 -25.89
CA GLN A 166 37.53 3.90 -24.88
C GLN A 166 36.06 3.39 -24.88
N GLN A 167 35.61 2.71 -25.95
CA GLN A 167 34.29 2.05 -25.95
C GLN A 167 34.27 0.76 -25.12
N SER A 168 35.39 0.05 -24.97
CA SER A 168 35.42 -1.24 -24.26
C SER A 168 35.36 -1.09 -22.73
N GLN A 169 36.04 -0.09 -22.16
CA GLN A 169 36.04 0.17 -20.71
C GLN A 169 34.67 0.67 -20.23
N THR A 170 34.06 1.62 -20.95
CA THR A 170 32.75 2.19 -20.60
C THR A 170 31.60 1.16 -20.60
N VAL A 171 31.61 0.20 -21.54
CA VAL A 171 30.63 -0.91 -21.58
C VAL A 171 30.86 -1.88 -20.43
N HIS A 172 32.12 -2.11 -20.05
CA HIS A 172 32.46 -2.97 -18.93
C HIS A 172 32.01 -2.36 -17.59
N ASP A 173 32.16 -1.04 -17.44
CA ASP A 173 31.71 -0.27 -16.27
C ASP A 173 30.18 -0.25 -16.15
N CYS A 174 29.47 -0.05 -17.26
CA CYS A 174 27.99 -0.12 -17.28
C CYS A 174 27.49 -1.51 -16.86
N THR A 175 28.10 -2.57 -17.40
CA THR A 175 27.71 -3.95 -17.09
C THR A 175 28.01 -4.29 -15.62
N ALA A 176 29.14 -3.82 -15.09
CA ALA A 176 29.50 -3.99 -13.69
C ALA A 176 28.52 -3.24 -12.77
N PHE A 177 28.15 -2.00 -13.11
CA PHE A 177 27.14 -1.23 -12.39
C PHE A 177 25.79 -1.97 -12.33
N LEU A 178 25.30 -2.47 -13.47
CA LEU A 178 24.05 -3.23 -13.52
C LEU A 178 24.08 -4.47 -12.62
N ARG A 179 25.16 -5.25 -12.67
CA ARG A 179 25.33 -6.45 -11.83
C ARG A 179 25.36 -6.08 -10.34
N ARG A 180 26.07 -5.01 -9.98
CA ARG A 180 26.13 -4.51 -8.60
C ARG A 180 24.76 -4.06 -8.11
N GLN A 181 24.00 -3.34 -8.93
CA GLN A 181 22.67 -2.88 -8.57
C GLN A 181 21.69 -4.04 -8.36
N VAL A 182 21.64 -4.99 -9.30
CA VAL A 182 20.80 -6.18 -9.17
C VAL A 182 21.22 -7.03 -7.96
N GLY A 183 22.52 -7.15 -7.69
CA GLY A 183 23.05 -7.89 -6.54
C GLY A 183 22.76 -7.22 -5.19
N SER A 184 22.66 -5.89 -5.16
CA SER A 184 22.35 -5.12 -3.94
C SER A 184 20.84 -5.01 -3.68
N ALA A 185 20.01 -5.27 -4.68
CA ALA A 185 18.56 -5.21 -4.58
C ALA A 185 17.99 -6.43 -3.84
N GLU A 186 16.96 -6.20 -3.03
CA GLU A 186 16.22 -7.25 -2.32
C GLU A 186 15.31 -8.04 -3.29
N ILE A 187 15.93 -8.77 -4.23
CA ILE A 187 15.22 -9.55 -5.24
C ILE A 187 15.34 -11.04 -4.95
N LEU A 188 16.57 -11.54 -4.93
CA LEU A 188 16.89 -12.97 -4.85
C LEU A 188 16.93 -13.49 -3.40
N HIS A 189 17.23 -12.62 -2.45
CA HIS A 189 17.32 -12.90 -1.02
C HIS A 189 16.67 -11.75 -0.23
N GLY A 190 16.15 -12.06 0.96
CA GLY A 190 15.67 -11.06 1.90
C GLY A 190 16.83 -10.35 2.58
N LEU A 191 16.63 -9.08 2.92
CA LEU A 191 17.60 -8.29 3.68
C LEU A 191 17.03 -8.04 5.08
N PRO A 192 17.76 -8.33 6.16
CA PRO A 192 17.36 -7.94 7.50
C PRO A 192 17.28 -6.41 7.59
N LEU A 193 16.13 -5.89 8.00
CA LEU A 193 15.91 -4.46 8.20
C LEU A 193 15.82 -4.16 9.71
N ASN A 194 16.11 -2.91 10.11
CA ASN A 194 16.12 -2.55 11.53
C ASN A 194 14.70 -2.57 12.13
N ASN A 195 13.72 -2.11 11.34
CA ASN A 195 12.32 -2.01 11.72
C ASN A 195 11.40 -2.03 10.49
N GLU A 196 10.10 -2.15 10.74
CA GLU A 196 9.05 -2.23 9.72
C GLU A 196 8.97 -1.02 8.78
N TYR A 197 9.47 0.15 9.19
CA TYR A 197 9.37 1.39 8.41
C TYR A 197 10.41 1.48 7.29
N GLU A 198 11.44 0.64 7.33
CA GLU A 198 12.42 0.52 6.24
C GLU A 198 11.90 -0.32 5.07
N LEU A 199 10.86 -1.12 5.30
CA LEU A 199 10.30 -1.98 4.27
C LEU A 199 9.48 -1.16 3.28
N ILE A 200 9.85 -1.26 1.99
CA ILE A 200 9.09 -0.64 0.90
C ILE A 200 8.10 -1.67 0.32
N PRO A 201 6.78 -1.46 0.52
CA PRO A 201 5.74 -2.35 0.01
C PRO A 201 5.54 -2.20 -1.50
N PHE A 202 5.02 -3.25 -2.11
CA PHE A 202 4.64 -3.27 -3.51
C PHE A 202 3.23 -2.71 -3.73
N SER A 203 3.05 -2.03 -4.86
CA SER A 203 1.75 -1.71 -5.43
C SER A 203 1.36 -2.78 -6.45
N HIS A 204 0.11 -3.21 -6.43
CA HIS A 204 -0.42 -4.18 -7.39
C HIS A 204 -0.93 -3.48 -8.64
N PHE A 205 -0.83 -4.14 -9.79
CA PHE A 205 -1.38 -3.63 -11.04
C PHE A 205 -1.85 -4.73 -11.98
N THR A 206 -2.80 -4.34 -12.83
CA THR A 206 -3.17 -5.03 -14.06
C THR A 206 -2.92 -4.09 -15.24
N PHE A 207 -3.23 -4.52 -16.46
CA PHE A 207 -3.09 -3.67 -17.64
C PHE A 207 -3.90 -2.35 -17.55
N SER A 208 -5.04 -2.39 -16.87
CA SER A 208 -6.01 -1.29 -16.82
C SER A 208 -6.11 -0.58 -15.48
N ARG A 209 -5.55 -1.15 -14.41
CA ARG A 209 -5.68 -0.64 -13.04
C ARG A 209 -4.37 -0.75 -12.28
N VAL A 210 -4.11 0.25 -11.44
CA VAL A 210 -3.06 0.23 -10.42
C VAL A 210 -3.75 0.40 -9.07
N TYR A 211 -3.34 -0.40 -8.10
CA TYR A 211 -3.75 -0.34 -6.71
C TYR A 211 -2.53 0.18 -5.92
N PRO A 212 -2.41 1.51 -5.77
CA PRO A 212 -1.25 2.09 -5.13
C PRO A 212 -1.29 1.88 -3.62
N ILE A 213 -0.13 1.63 -3.03
CA ILE A 213 0.03 1.65 -1.58
C ILE A 213 0.11 3.10 -1.05
N GLU A 214 0.87 3.96 -1.73
CA GLU A 214 0.97 5.39 -1.44
C GLU A 214 -0.06 6.18 -2.27
N LEU A 215 -1.07 6.75 -1.60
CA LEU A 215 -2.27 7.25 -2.28
C LEU A 215 -2.14 8.64 -2.94
N GLY A 216 -0.98 9.30 -2.85
CA GLY A 216 -0.76 10.66 -3.36
C GLY A 216 -1.81 11.68 -2.91
N LEU A 217 -1.84 12.86 -3.55
CA LEU A 217 -2.80 13.92 -3.20
C LEU A 217 -4.26 13.54 -3.51
N GLY A 218 -4.48 12.76 -4.56
CA GLY A 218 -5.82 12.36 -5.00
C GLY A 218 -6.48 11.30 -4.12
N LYS A 219 -5.74 10.71 -3.18
CA LYS A 219 -6.17 9.61 -2.30
C LYS A 219 -6.88 8.47 -3.04
N ARG A 220 -6.46 8.19 -4.29
CA ARG A 220 -7.12 7.20 -5.15
C ARG A 220 -6.62 5.81 -4.83
N VAL A 221 -7.48 5.01 -4.21
CA VAL A 221 -7.19 3.60 -3.87
C VAL A 221 -7.09 2.69 -5.10
N VAL A 222 -7.62 3.13 -6.24
CA VAL A 222 -7.46 2.49 -7.53
C VAL A 222 -7.38 3.57 -8.61
N GLU A 223 -6.48 3.41 -9.57
CA GLU A 223 -6.27 4.37 -10.65
C GLU A 223 -6.03 3.67 -11.99
N LYS A 224 -6.33 4.36 -13.09
CA LYS A 224 -5.90 3.91 -14.43
C LYS A 224 -4.44 4.32 -14.63
N PRO A 225 -3.55 3.42 -15.11
CA PRO A 225 -2.19 3.81 -15.45
C PRO A 225 -2.22 4.78 -16.63
N ILE A 226 -1.74 6.01 -16.40
CA ILE A 226 -1.64 7.09 -17.42
C ILE A 226 -0.23 7.69 -17.44
N GLY A 227 0.09 8.45 -18.49
CA GLY A 227 1.35 9.19 -18.61
C GLY A 227 2.59 8.31 -18.43
N TYR A 228 3.55 8.81 -17.64
CA TYR A 228 4.81 8.11 -17.37
C TYR A 228 4.62 6.75 -16.68
N LYS A 229 3.62 6.61 -15.80
CA LYS A 229 3.31 5.33 -15.13
C LYS A 229 2.89 4.27 -16.15
N ARG A 230 2.02 4.61 -17.10
CA ARG A 230 1.64 3.71 -18.19
C ARG A 230 2.84 3.33 -19.05
N LYS A 231 3.65 4.32 -19.44
CA LYS A 231 4.84 4.10 -20.28
C LYS A 231 5.83 3.16 -19.61
N ASP A 232 6.05 3.34 -18.31
CA ASP A 232 6.99 2.53 -17.53
C ASP A 232 6.50 1.09 -17.36
N LEU A 233 5.25 0.88 -16.94
CA LEU A 233 4.66 -0.45 -16.82
C LEU A 233 4.64 -1.20 -18.17
N LEU A 234 4.29 -0.51 -19.27
CA LEU A 234 4.35 -1.09 -20.61
C LEU A 234 5.79 -1.44 -21.03
N SER A 235 6.77 -0.62 -20.66
CA SER A 235 8.18 -0.91 -20.92
C SER A 235 8.62 -2.19 -20.19
N ALA A 236 8.23 -2.36 -18.92
CA ALA A 236 8.50 -3.56 -18.15
C ALA A 236 7.81 -4.80 -18.75
N LEU A 237 6.54 -4.67 -19.15
CA LEU A 237 5.78 -5.73 -19.82
C LEU A 237 6.43 -6.14 -21.14
N ASN A 238 6.80 -5.17 -21.99
CA ASN A 238 7.46 -5.44 -23.27
C ASN A 238 8.81 -6.13 -23.06
N LYS A 239 9.59 -5.72 -22.05
CA LYS A 239 10.83 -6.44 -21.70
C LYS A 239 10.55 -7.88 -21.27
N GLY A 240 9.45 -8.09 -20.56
CA GLY A 240 9.02 -9.42 -20.17
C GLY A 240 8.64 -10.29 -21.36
N LEU A 241 7.85 -9.76 -22.30
CA LEU A 241 7.49 -10.44 -23.54
C LEU A 241 8.70 -10.74 -24.42
N GLU A 242 9.66 -9.81 -24.53
CA GLU A 242 10.92 -10.03 -25.24
C GLU A 242 11.68 -11.23 -24.64
N THR A 243 11.74 -11.32 -23.31
CA THR A 243 12.42 -12.42 -22.63
C THR A 243 11.70 -13.75 -22.83
N LEU A 244 10.38 -13.78 -22.65
CA LEU A 244 9.57 -15.00 -22.81
C LEU A 244 9.59 -15.51 -24.25
N ASN A 245 9.66 -14.62 -25.24
CA ASN A 245 9.63 -14.97 -26.65
C ASN A 245 11.00 -15.17 -27.30
N ARG A 246 12.11 -14.98 -26.56
CA ARG A 246 13.48 -15.00 -27.13
C ARG A 246 13.78 -16.26 -27.93
N ASN A 247 13.27 -17.41 -27.49
CA ASN A 247 13.51 -18.71 -28.11
C ASN A 247 12.26 -19.29 -28.81
N ILE A 248 11.23 -18.47 -29.07
CA ILE A 248 9.95 -18.91 -29.66
C ILE A 248 9.85 -18.44 -31.12
N SER A 249 10.03 -19.37 -32.05
CA SER A 249 9.94 -19.13 -33.49
C SER A 249 8.50 -19.15 -34.01
N SER A 250 7.62 -19.95 -33.40
CA SER A 250 6.22 -20.07 -33.84
C SER A 250 5.38 -18.90 -33.33
N ALA A 251 4.77 -18.14 -34.26
CA ALA A 251 3.91 -17.01 -33.93
C ALA A 251 2.73 -17.39 -33.02
N ALA A 252 2.17 -18.59 -33.20
CA ALA A 252 1.04 -19.08 -32.39
C ALA A 252 1.43 -19.37 -30.93
N GLN A 253 2.71 -19.58 -30.64
CA GLN A 253 3.20 -19.90 -29.30
C GLN A 253 3.80 -18.67 -28.59
N ARG A 254 3.88 -17.52 -29.26
CA ARG A 254 4.44 -16.31 -28.66
C ARG A 254 3.51 -15.76 -27.59
N TYR A 255 4.08 -15.38 -26.46
CA TYR A 255 3.42 -14.61 -25.41
C TYR A 255 3.06 -13.22 -25.95
N THR A 256 1.84 -12.77 -25.68
CA THR A 256 1.34 -11.43 -25.99
C THR A 256 0.91 -10.72 -24.72
N LEU A 257 0.50 -9.45 -24.84
CA LEU A 257 -0.05 -8.71 -23.71
C LEU A 257 -1.35 -9.33 -23.16
N ASP A 258 -2.07 -10.12 -23.96
CA ASP A 258 -3.29 -10.80 -23.52
C ASP A 258 -2.99 -11.96 -22.55
N ASP A 259 -1.76 -12.48 -22.59
CA ASP A 259 -1.31 -13.51 -21.64
C ASP A 259 -0.92 -12.91 -20.29
N PHE A 260 -0.77 -11.59 -20.17
CA PHE A 260 -0.47 -10.93 -18.91
C PHE A 260 -1.68 -10.96 -17.98
N ILE A 261 -1.50 -11.50 -16.78
CA ILE A 261 -2.54 -11.63 -15.76
C ILE A 261 -2.51 -10.39 -14.87
N GLU A 262 -1.39 -10.17 -14.20
CA GLU A 262 -1.18 -9.10 -13.22
C GLU A 262 0.30 -8.97 -12.85
N GLY A 263 0.61 -7.91 -12.11
CA GLY A 263 1.95 -7.72 -11.57
C GLY A 263 1.95 -6.92 -10.28
N ILE A 264 3.09 -6.90 -9.62
CA ILE A 264 3.38 -6.03 -8.49
C ILE A 264 4.67 -5.25 -8.79
N TYR A 265 4.75 -4.00 -8.32
CA TYR A 265 5.96 -3.19 -8.48
C TYR A 265 6.25 -2.35 -7.23
N ARG A 266 7.53 -2.05 -7.01
CA ARG A 266 7.98 -1.09 -6.00
C ARG A 266 9.17 -0.30 -6.52
N ASN A 267 9.34 0.92 -6.03
CA ASN A 267 10.49 1.76 -6.37
C ASN A 267 11.38 1.89 -5.13
N GLU A 268 12.58 1.31 -5.19
CA GLU A 268 13.58 1.46 -4.14
C GLU A 268 14.52 2.64 -4.49
N PRO A 269 14.67 3.65 -3.61
CA PRO A 269 15.49 4.82 -3.91
C PRO A 269 16.97 4.52 -4.21
N THR A 270 17.50 3.41 -3.70
CA THR A 270 18.92 3.05 -3.82
C THR A 270 19.22 2.10 -4.98
N THR A 271 18.25 1.26 -5.37
CA THR A 271 18.45 0.22 -6.39
C THR A 271 17.60 0.39 -7.65
N GLY A 272 16.45 1.08 -7.55
CA GLY A 272 15.54 1.36 -8.67
C GLY A 272 14.23 0.58 -8.58
N THR A 273 13.55 0.45 -9.72
CA THR A 273 12.19 -0.12 -9.76
C THR A 273 12.23 -1.63 -9.99
N GLN A 274 11.51 -2.38 -9.17
CA GLN A 274 11.34 -3.83 -9.28
C GLN A 274 9.93 -4.15 -9.76
N TYR A 275 9.79 -5.14 -10.64
CA TYR A 275 8.51 -5.64 -11.14
C TYR A 275 8.49 -7.16 -11.05
N GLU A 276 7.42 -7.71 -10.50
CA GLU A 276 7.11 -9.13 -10.62
C GLU A 276 5.86 -9.25 -11.50
N LEU A 277 6.02 -9.90 -12.66
CA LEU A 277 5.03 -9.99 -13.72
C LEU A 277 4.53 -11.43 -13.85
N TYR A 278 3.22 -11.61 -13.91
CA TYR A 278 2.59 -12.93 -13.99
C TYR A 278 1.87 -13.09 -15.32
N PHE A 279 2.23 -14.14 -16.05
CA PHE A 279 1.66 -14.49 -17.35
C PHE A 279 1.00 -15.87 -17.30
N ARG A 280 -0.04 -16.08 -18.09
CA ARG A 280 -0.64 -17.41 -18.28
C ARG A 280 0.39 -18.32 -18.96
N LEU A 281 0.65 -19.48 -18.37
CA LEU A 281 1.58 -20.46 -18.94
C LEU A 281 1.03 -20.98 -20.28
N LYS A 282 1.80 -20.82 -21.36
CA LYS A 282 1.53 -21.47 -22.64
C LYS A 282 2.17 -22.84 -22.67
N GLU A 283 1.36 -23.89 -22.86
CA GLU A 283 1.87 -25.25 -23.01
C GLU A 283 2.45 -25.45 -24.41
N PHE A 284 3.69 -25.92 -24.46
CA PHE A 284 4.30 -26.42 -25.69
C PHE A 284 3.98 -27.92 -25.79
N THR A 285 2.72 -28.25 -26.14
CA THR A 285 2.40 -29.65 -26.43
C THR A 285 3.09 -30.05 -27.73
N ASN A 286 3.99 -31.04 -27.65
CA ASN A 286 4.38 -31.82 -28.81
C ASN A 286 3.09 -32.43 -29.40
N ARG A 287 2.82 -32.15 -30.67
CA ARG A 287 1.62 -32.56 -31.40
C ARG A 287 1.55 -34.09 -31.60
N THR A 288 1.24 -34.85 -30.55
CA THR A 288 0.94 -36.28 -30.70
C THR A 288 -0.37 -36.73 -30.08
N GLN A 289 -1.11 -35.89 -29.36
CA GLN A 289 -2.46 -36.25 -28.93
C GLN A 289 -3.41 -35.04 -29.00
N GLN A 290 -3.93 -34.79 -30.20
CA GLN A 290 -5.15 -34.01 -30.36
C GLN A 290 -6.33 -34.99 -30.31
N HIS A 291 -7.13 -34.92 -29.24
CA HIS A 291 -8.56 -35.15 -29.36
C HIS A 291 -9.28 -33.87 -29.02
N GLN A 292 -10.21 -33.52 -29.91
CA GLN A 292 -10.97 -32.29 -29.97
C GLN A 292 -11.74 -32.04 -28.68
N GLN A 293 -11.54 -30.87 -28.08
CA GLN A 293 -12.58 -30.21 -27.30
C GLN A 293 -12.53 -28.71 -27.58
N GLN A 294 -13.51 -28.25 -28.35
CA GLN A 294 -13.85 -26.83 -28.47
C GLN A 294 -14.41 -26.38 -27.12
N VAL A 295 -13.75 -25.43 -26.45
CA VAL A 295 -14.28 -24.77 -25.26
C VAL A 295 -14.34 -23.27 -25.50
N THR A 296 -15.44 -22.67 -25.07
CA THR A 296 -15.83 -21.28 -25.24
C THR A 296 -15.03 -20.32 -24.32
N PRO A 297 -14.82 -19.04 -24.70
CA PRO A 297 -13.68 -18.25 -24.19
C PRO A 297 -13.87 -17.57 -22.81
N HIS A 298 -14.98 -17.80 -22.09
CA HIS A 298 -15.36 -16.90 -20.99
C HIS A 298 -15.21 -17.46 -19.56
N HIS A 299 -14.79 -18.72 -19.36
CA HIS A 299 -14.66 -19.30 -18.00
C HIS A 299 -13.31 -19.97 -17.67
N GLU A 300 -12.32 -19.94 -18.56
CA GLU A 300 -11.08 -20.74 -18.44
C GLU A 300 -9.86 -19.97 -17.90
N SER A 301 -10.02 -19.08 -16.91
CA SER A 301 -8.84 -18.41 -16.33
C SER A 301 -8.08 -19.26 -15.29
N HIS A 302 -8.67 -20.34 -14.78
CA HIS A 302 -8.18 -21.02 -13.58
C HIS A 302 -7.48 -22.36 -13.82
N THR A 303 -7.56 -22.92 -15.02
CA THR A 303 -7.02 -24.25 -15.37
C THR A 303 -5.57 -24.22 -15.84
N HIS A 304 -5.05 -23.05 -16.22
CA HIS A 304 -3.71 -22.90 -16.77
C HIS A 304 -2.68 -22.57 -15.67
N GLY A 305 -1.45 -23.08 -15.82
CA GLY A 305 -0.33 -22.67 -14.97
C GLY A 305 0.02 -21.19 -15.13
N THR A 306 0.95 -20.69 -14.34
CA THR A 306 1.39 -19.28 -14.40
C THR A 306 2.90 -19.20 -14.50
N THR A 307 3.41 -18.31 -15.33
CA THR A 307 4.84 -17.98 -15.42
C THR A 307 5.09 -16.63 -14.77
N LYS A 308 5.97 -16.60 -13.78
CA LYS A 308 6.42 -15.40 -13.10
C LYS A 308 7.74 -14.93 -13.68
N LEU A 309 7.83 -13.65 -13.98
CA LEU A 309 9.05 -12.99 -14.43
C LEU A 309 9.38 -11.82 -13.53
N ILE A 310 10.62 -11.79 -13.03
CA ILE A 310 11.14 -10.67 -12.26
C ILE A 310 11.98 -9.79 -13.19
N VAL A 311 11.55 -8.55 -13.35
CA VAL A 311 12.20 -7.51 -14.15
C VAL A 311 12.61 -6.38 -13.22
N MET A 312 13.77 -5.80 -13.45
CA MET A 312 14.28 -4.67 -12.65
C MET A 312 14.73 -3.54 -13.57
N ARG A 313 14.46 -2.30 -13.17
CA ARG A 313 15.02 -1.06 -13.74
C ARG A 313 16.07 -0.50 -12.77
N PRO A 314 17.33 -0.91 -12.85
CA PRO A 314 18.38 -0.49 -11.92
C PRO A 314 18.94 0.91 -12.26
N PHE A 315 18.08 1.94 -12.23
CA PHE A 315 18.38 3.30 -12.74
C PHE A 315 19.03 3.32 -14.14
N ALA A 316 18.74 2.29 -14.92
CA ALA A 316 19.31 2.02 -16.23
C ALA A 316 18.29 1.25 -17.08
N SER A 317 18.73 0.59 -18.15
CA SER A 317 17.88 -0.25 -18.99
C SER A 317 17.31 -1.44 -18.20
N LEU A 318 16.08 -1.83 -18.52
CA LEU A 318 15.39 -2.94 -17.86
C LEU A 318 16.18 -4.24 -18.05
N GLN A 319 16.43 -4.92 -16.94
CA GLN A 319 17.09 -6.22 -16.88
C GLN A 319 16.10 -7.27 -16.40
N THR A 320 16.13 -8.43 -17.06
CA THR A 320 15.40 -9.59 -16.59
C THR A 320 16.27 -10.33 -15.58
N VAL A 321 15.77 -10.51 -14.36
CA VAL A 321 16.54 -11.08 -13.24
C VAL A 321 16.23 -12.56 -13.07
N GLN A 322 14.95 -12.94 -13.11
CA GLN A 322 14.55 -14.32 -12.82
C GLN A 322 13.28 -14.70 -13.58
N LEU A 323 13.21 -15.97 -14.00
CA LEU A 323 12.02 -16.61 -14.57
C LEU A 323 11.66 -17.81 -13.69
N GLU A 324 10.42 -17.88 -13.20
CA GLU A 324 9.89 -18.96 -12.38
C GLU A 324 8.58 -19.48 -13.02
N ALA A 325 8.41 -20.80 -13.10
CA ALA A 325 7.15 -21.40 -13.51
C ALA A 325 6.38 -21.88 -12.27
N HIS A 326 5.10 -21.56 -12.20
CA HIS A 326 4.18 -22.03 -11.17
C HIS A 326 3.26 -23.14 -11.71
N PRO A 327 3.01 -24.17 -10.88
CA PRO A 327 2.28 -25.39 -11.27
C PRO A 327 0.83 -25.12 -11.71
N LYS A 328 0.23 -26.10 -12.42
CA LYS A 328 -1.18 -26.07 -12.82
C LYS A 328 -2.10 -26.28 -11.61
N GLN A 329 -3.41 -26.05 -11.78
CA GLN A 329 -4.38 -26.14 -10.68
C GLN A 329 -4.33 -27.45 -9.86
N HIS A 330 -4.15 -28.60 -10.53
CA HIS A 330 -4.09 -29.91 -9.87
C HIS A 330 -2.79 -30.17 -9.09
N GLU A 331 -1.76 -29.37 -9.35
CA GLU A 331 -0.43 -29.47 -8.76
C GLU A 331 -0.19 -28.38 -7.69
N LYS A 332 -1.16 -27.48 -7.46
CA LYS A 332 -1.06 -26.40 -6.47
C LYS A 332 -0.81 -26.95 -5.06
N GLU A 333 0.05 -26.29 -4.31
CA GLU A 333 0.25 -26.54 -2.88
C GLU A 333 -1.07 -26.33 -2.11
N ILE A 334 -1.32 -27.18 -1.11
CA ILE A 334 -2.48 -27.04 -0.24
C ILE A 334 -2.25 -25.86 0.72
N ILE A 335 -3.22 -24.96 0.82
CA ILE A 335 -3.20 -23.88 1.82
C ILE A 335 -4.00 -24.31 3.05
N TYR A 336 -3.37 -24.24 4.21
CA TYR A 336 -4.00 -24.52 5.49
C TYR A 336 -4.42 -23.20 6.14
N ILE A 337 -5.71 -22.90 6.04
CA ILE A 337 -6.32 -21.72 6.64
C ILE A 337 -6.54 -21.97 8.12
N ILE A 338 -6.02 -21.09 8.97
CA ILE A 338 -6.25 -21.11 10.41
C ILE A 338 -7.16 -19.93 10.76
N LEU A 339 -8.31 -20.24 11.36
CA LEU A 339 -9.34 -19.29 11.71
C LEU A 339 -9.58 -19.26 13.23
N PRO A 340 -9.08 -18.26 13.96
CA PRO A 340 -9.46 -18.00 15.34
C PRO A 340 -10.94 -17.60 15.45
N LEU A 341 -11.67 -18.17 16.41
CA LEU A 341 -13.08 -17.86 16.63
C LEU A 341 -13.45 -17.87 18.11
N SER A 342 -14.30 -16.94 18.53
CA SER A 342 -14.97 -16.96 19.83
C SER A 342 -16.31 -16.23 19.67
N GLY A 343 -17.41 -16.86 20.08
CA GLY A 343 -18.75 -16.38 19.76
C GLY A 343 -18.94 -16.18 18.25
N ARG A 344 -19.55 -15.04 17.87
CA ARG A 344 -19.67 -14.53 16.47
C ARG A 344 -20.12 -15.57 15.44
N THR A 345 -21.00 -16.48 15.85
CA THR A 345 -21.48 -17.61 15.05
C THR A 345 -22.21 -17.17 13.78
N ASN A 346 -22.95 -16.07 13.82
CA ASN A 346 -23.57 -15.46 12.63
C ASN A 346 -22.53 -15.05 11.58
N THR A 347 -21.47 -14.34 11.99
CA THR A 347 -20.37 -13.97 11.09
C THR A 347 -19.66 -15.22 10.55
N PHE A 348 -19.45 -16.22 11.41
CA PHE A 348 -18.87 -17.50 11.01
C PHE A 348 -19.73 -18.26 9.99
N GLN A 349 -21.05 -18.23 10.11
CA GLN A 349 -21.95 -18.79 9.09
C GLN A 349 -21.74 -18.10 7.73
N SER A 350 -21.75 -16.77 7.70
CA SER A 350 -21.51 -16.00 6.48
C SER A 350 -20.12 -16.23 5.91
N PHE A 351 -19.10 -16.44 6.75
CA PHE A 351 -17.76 -16.85 6.32
C PHE A 351 -17.79 -18.23 5.66
N MET A 352 -18.43 -19.23 6.28
CA MET A 352 -18.49 -20.60 5.76
C MET A 352 -19.23 -20.68 4.42
N GLU A 353 -20.28 -19.90 4.22
CA GLU A 353 -20.99 -19.81 2.94
C GLU A 353 -20.08 -19.29 1.81
N LYS A 354 -19.25 -18.28 2.10
CA LYS A 354 -18.25 -17.76 1.16
C LYS A 354 -17.10 -18.75 0.96
N TYR A 355 -16.62 -19.39 2.02
CA TYR A 355 -15.58 -20.41 1.97
C TYR A 355 -15.96 -21.59 1.07
N VAL A 356 -17.20 -22.08 1.16
CA VAL A 356 -17.69 -23.14 0.27
C VAL A 356 -17.67 -22.68 -1.19
N LYS A 357 -18.19 -21.48 -1.48
CA LYS A 357 -18.26 -20.96 -2.84
C LYS A 357 -16.87 -20.74 -3.43
N ILE A 358 -15.96 -20.10 -2.70
CA ILE A 358 -14.68 -19.64 -3.22
C ILE A 358 -13.58 -20.69 -3.05
N ALA A 359 -13.41 -21.18 -1.83
CA ALA A 359 -12.27 -22.02 -1.49
C ALA A 359 -12.52 -23.47 -1.88
N LEU A 360 -13.66 -24.06 -1.48
CA LEU A 360 -13.95 -25.47 -1.75
C LEU A 360 -14.38 -25.75 -3.19
N LYS A 361 -15.20 -24.88 -3.80
CA LYS A 361 -15.69 -25.10 -5.18
C LYS A 361 -14.71 -24.63 -6.26
N HIS A 362 -14.12 -23.43 -6.12
CA HIS A 362 -13.24 -22.87 -7.15
C HIS A 362 -11.77 -23.27 -6.97
N ASP A 363 -11.16 -23.11 -5.79
CA ASP A 363 -9.73 -23.44 -5.60
C ASP A 363 -9.48 -24.94 -5.39
N ARG A 364 -10.28 -25.58 -4.52
CA ARG A 364 -10.24 -27.01 -4.15
C ARG A 364 -8.98 -27.49 -3.42
N ARG A 365 -7.96 -26.64 -3.24
CA ARG A 365 -6.66 -26.98 -2.64
C ARG A 365 -6.47 -26.22 -1.32
N VAL A 366 -7.48 -26.32 -0.46
CA VAL A 366 -7.56 -25.63 0.83
C VAL A 366 -8.04 -26.55 1.93
N HIS A 367 -7.47 -26.39 3.11
CA HIS A 367 -7.97 -26.96 4.36
C HIS A 367 -8.27 -25.83 5.34
N LEU A 368 -9.29 -26.00 6.19
CA LEU A 368 -9.67 -25.01 7.20
C LEU A 368 -9.67 -25.62 8.59
N THR A 369 -8.83 -25.07 9.46
CA THR A 369 -8.82 -25.33 10.90
C THR A 369 -9.45 -24.14 11.62
N VAL A 370 -10.62 -24.35 12.22
CA VAL A 370 -11.26 -23.39 13.11
C VAL A 370 -10.78 -23.66 14.53
N VAL A 371 -10.17 -22.66 15.17
CA VAL A 371 -9.73 -22.74 16.56
C VAL A 371 -10.69 -21.89 17.41
N TYR A 372 -11.60 -22.59 18.09
CA TYR A 372 -12.71 -22.03 18.86
C TYR A 372 -12.34 -21.84 20.32
N PHE A 373 -12.63 -20.68 20.90
CA PHE A 373 -12.41 -20.36 22.31
C PHE A 373 -13.73 -20.16 23.06
N GLY A 374 -13.85 -20.83 24.20
CA GLY A 374 -15.00 -20.77 25.10
C GLY A 374 -16.12 -21.73 24.71
N GLU A 375 -17.13 -21.82 25.58
CA GLU A 375 -18.32 -22.67 25.38
C GLU A 375 -19.44 -21.93 24.64
N ASP A 376 -19.52 -20.60 24.83
CA ASP A 376 -20.58 -19.76 24.26
C ASP A 376 -20.55 -19.77 22.73
N GLY A 377 -21.54 -20.42 22.11
CA GLY A 377 -21.67 -20.55 20.66
C GLY A 377 -20.92 -21.74 20.04
N LEU A 378 -20.19 -22.54 20.83
CA LEU A 378 -19.44 -23.69 20.33
C LEU A 378 -20.35 -24.74 19.67
N ALA A 379 -21.51 -25.02 20.28
CA ALA A 379 -22.50 -25.96 19.73
C ALA A 379 -23.06 -25.49 18.37
N GLU A 380 -23.27 -24.19 18.22
CA GLU A 380 -23.72 -23.59 16.96
C GLU A 380 -22.61 -23.64 15.89
N ALA A 381 -21.36 -23.32 16.25
CA ALA A 381 -20.22 -23.45 15.35
C ALA A 381 -20.04 -24.91 14.85
N ARG A 382 -20.21 -25.91 15.73
CA ARG A 382 -20.24 -27.33 15.35
C ARG A 382 -21.35 -27.61 14.35
N THR A 383 -22.57 -27.13 14.63
CA THR A 383 -23.73 -27.29 13.74
C THR A 383 -23.48 -26.68 12.36
N ILE A 384 -22.91 -25.48 12.28
CA ILE A 384 -22.55 -24.81 11.02
C ILE A 384 -21.57 -25.67 10.21
N MET A 385 -20.51 -26.19 10.84
CA MET A 385 -19.53 -27.05 10.16
C MET A 385 -20.15 -28.38 9.71
N SER A 386 -20.92 -29.05 10.56
CA SER A 386 -21.61 -30.31 10.23
C SER A 386 -22.59 -30.12 9.07
N ARG A 387 -23.32 -28.99 9.02
CA ARG A 387 -24.20 -28.66 7.91
C ARG A 387 -23.44 -28.53 6.59
N VAL A 388 -22.28 -27.87 6.60
CA VAL A 388 -21.45 -27.70 5.40
C VAL A 388 -20.89 -29.05 4.92
N ILE A 389 -20.48 -29.93 5.84
CA ILE A 389 -20.01 -31.29 5.53
C ILE A 389 -21.15 -32.16 4.97
N GLY A 390 -22.36 -32.07 5.54
CA GLY A 390 -23.53 -32.82 5.07
C GLY A 390 -24.15 -32.32 3.76
N MET A 391 -23.79 -31.11 3.32
CA MET A 391 -24.34 -30.49 2.12
C MET A 391 -23.74 -31.12 0.85
N ARG A 392 -24.59 -31.70 -0.01
CA ARG A 392 -24.13 -32.31 -1.28
C ARG A 392 -23.39 -31.30 -2.15
N ASN A 393 -22.30 -31.73 -2.78
CA ASN A 393 -21.47 -30.92 -3.68
C ASN A 393 -20.85 -29.67 -3.02
N SER A 394 -20.72 -29.63 -1.70
CA SER A 394 -19.98 -28.56 -1.01
C SER A 394 -18.47 -28.69 -1.19
N GLY A 395 -17.97 -29.91 -1.40
CA GLY A 395 -16.54 -30.23 -1.39
C GLY A 395 -15.95 -30.31 0.02
N ALA A 396 -16.76 -30.12 1.07
CA ALA A 396 -16.33 -30.22 2.46
C ALA A 396 -16.38 -31.67 2.96
N THR A 397 -15.36 -32.05 3.72
CA THR A 397 -15.22 -33.37 4.32
C THR A 397 -14.61 -33.24 5.71
N ASN A 398 -14.69 -34.30 6.52
CA ASN A 398 -13.93 -34.38 7.78
C ASN A 398 -12.40 -34.37 7.56
N SER A 399 -11.93 -34.53 6.32
CA SER A 399 -10.49 -34.48 5.99
C SER A 399 -9.99 -33.07 5.67
N ASN A 400 -10.84 -32.13 5.26
CA ASN A 400 -10.44 -30.75 4.94
C ASN A 400 -11.02 -29.67 5.87
N LEU A 401 -11.93 -30.03 6.77
CA LEU A 401 -12.46 -29.16 7.81
C LEU A 401 -12.16 -29.74 9.20
N LYS A 402 -11.59 -28.91 10.08
CA LYS A 402 -11.25 -29.29 11.46
C LYS A 402 -11.68 -28.21 12.44
N LEU A 403 -12.26 -28.62 13.57
CA LEU A 403 -12.60 -27.76 14.69
C LEU A 403 -11.75 -28.15 15.90
N LEU A 404 -10.98 -27.19 16.43
CA LEU A 404 -10.23 -27.30 17.67
C LEU A 404 -10.90 -26.42 18.70
N ALA A 405 -11.48 -27.01 19.75
CA ALA A 405 -12.13 -26.26 20.82
C ALA A 405 -11.19 -26.14 22.02
N LEU A 406 -11.04 -24.92 22.53
CA LEU A 406 -10.22 -24.57 23.68
C LEU A 406 -11.12 -23.90 24.73
N ASN A 407 -11.18 -24.48 25.94
CA ASN A 407 -11.95 -23.91 27.04
C ASN A 407 -11.12 -22.86 27.79
N GLU A 408 -10.84 -21.76 27.12
CA GLU A 408 -10.06 -20.64 27.64
C GLU A 408 -10.61 -19.30 27.13
N THR A 409 -10.18 -18.20 27.75
CA THR A 409 -10.43 -16.85 27.22
C THR A 409 -9.75 -16.66 25.89
N PHE A 410 -10.46 -16.03 24.94
CA PHE A 410 -9.95 -15.82 23.59
C PHE A 410 -8.60 -15.08 23.55
N SER A 411 -7.63 -15.69 22.88
CA SER A 411 -6.37 -15.05 22.47
C SER A 411 -6.11 -15.39 21.00
N ARG A 412 -6.02 -14.35 20.17
CA ARG A 412 -5.79 -14.52 18.73
C ARG A 412 -4.42 -15.16 18.45
N ALA A 413 -3.39 -14.70 19.14
CA ALA A 413 -2.02 -15.24 19.03
C ALA A 413 -1.99 -16.74 19.35
N LYS A 414 -2.58 -17.14 20.48
CA LYS A 414 -2.65 -18.54 20.91
C LYS A 414 -3.44 -19.40 19.91
N ALA A 415 -4.59 -18.89 19.43
CA ALA A 415 -5.39 -19.58 18.44
C ALA A 415 -4.60 -19.91 17.17
N LEU A 416 -3.90 -18.91 16.63
CA LEU A 416 -3.10 -19.05 15.40
C LEU A 416 -1.91 -19.99 15.60
N ARG A 417 -1.23 -19.93 16.76
CA ARG A 417 -0.16 -20.89 17.10
C ARG A 417 -0.69 -22.32 17.22
N VAL A 418 -1.73 -22.53 18.02
CA VAL A 418 -2.31 -23.87 18.22
C VAL A 418 -2.78 -24.45 16.89
N GLY A 419 -3.41 -23.64 16.03
CA GLY A 419 -3.79 -24.05 14.68
C GLY A 419 -2.60 -24.41 13.79
N ALA A 420 -1.49 -23.67 13.89
CA ALA A 420 -0.26 -23.93 13.13
C ALA A 420 0.50 -25.17 13.62
N GLU A 421 0.43 -25.49 14.90
CA GLU A 421 1.04 -26.67 15.49
C GLU A 421 0.20 -27.94 15.25
N ASN A 422 -1.13 -27.80 15.28
CA ASN A 422 -2.08 -28.91 15.16
C ASN A 422 -2.65 -29.06 13.75
N VAL A 423 -1.86 -28.71 12.73
CA VAL A 423 -2.19 -29.04 11.34
C VAL A 423 -2.23 -30.56 11.20
N TRP A 424 -3.16 -31.11 10.41
CA TRP A 424 -3.40 -32.55 10.25
C TRP A 424 -2.11 -33.40 10.22
N ASN A 425 -1.82 -34.07 11.33
CA ASN A 425 -0.60 -34.88 11.55
C ASN A 425 -0.42 -36.03 10.55
N SER A 426 -1.47 -36.42 9.82
CA SER A 426 -1.49 -37.56 8.89
C SER A 426 -1.37 -37.18 7.41
N GLN A 427 -1.38 -35.89 7.05
CA GLN A 427 -1.33 -35.41 5.65
C GLN A 427 -0.19 -34.46 5.34
N ALA A 428 0.48 -33.91 6.35
CA ALA A 428 1.82 -33.40 6.13
C ALA A 428 2.69 -34.63 5.86
N ASP A 429 2.96 -34.92 4.58
CA ASP A 429 4.09 -35.78 4.24
C ASP A 429 5.23 -35.32 5.12
N LYS A 430 5.87 -36.23 5.87
CA LYS A 430 6.98 -35.86 6.77
C LYS A 430 8.11 -35.10 6.04
N ASN A 431 8.07 -35.05 4.71
CA ASN A 431 8.98 -34.38 3.81
C ASN A 431 8.48 -33.06 3.20
N ASN A 432 7.20 -32.66 3.36
CA ASN A 432 6.66 -31.42 2.78
C ASN A 432 6.23 -30.43 3.87
N ASP A 433 6.71 -29.20 3.75
CA ASP A 433 6.35 -28.09 4.64
C ASP A 433 4.93 -27.58 4.35
N ILE A 434 4.33 -26.91 5.33
CA ILE A 434 2.91 -26.55 5.35
C ILE A 434 2.77 -25.06 5.05
N LEU A 435 2.05 -24.72 3.97
CA LEU A 435 1.69 -23.34 3.67
C LEU A 435 0.45 -22.94 4.50
N LEU A 436 0.65 -22.03 5.44
CA LEU A 436 -0.39 -21.49 6.32
C LEU A 436 -0.98 -20.20 5.75
N PHE A 437 -2.28 -20.01 5.92
CA PHE A 437 -2.93 -18.71 5.80
C PHE A 437 -3.62 -18.36 7.12
N MET A 438 -3.14 -17.31 7.78
CA MET A 438 -3.74 -16.77 9.00
C MET A 438 -4.87 -15.82 8.62
N CYS A 439 -6.10 -16.17 8.99
CA CYS A 439 -7.31 -15.50 8.52
C CYS A 439 -8.24 -15.17 9.69
N ASP A 440 -8.86 -14.00 9.65
CA ASP A 440 -9.93 -13.64 10.58
C ASP A 440 -11.32 -13.95 9.97
N VAL A 441 -12.34 -14.06 10.81
CA VAL A 441 -13.72 -14.40 10.39
C VAL A 441 -14.38 -13.32 9.54
N ASP A 442 -13.93 -12.06 9.64
CA ASP A 442 -14.43 -10.93 8.85
C ASP A 442 -13.69 -10.73 7.52
N ILE A 443 -12.79 -11.65 7.16
CA ILE A 443 -12.07 -11.58 5.90
C ILE A 443 -12.84 -12.30 4.81
N VAL A 444 -13.00 -11.61 3.68
CA VAL A 444 -13.46 -12.20 2.43
C VAL A 444 -12.30 -12.22 1.46
N PHE A 445 -11.99 -13.39 0.93
CA PHE A 445 -10.90 -13.56 -0.03
C PHE A 445 -11.37 -14.28 -1.29
N SER A 446 -10.69 -14.01 -2.40
CA SER A 446 -10.94 -14.63 -3.71
C SER A 446 -10.01 -15.83 -3.98
N ALA A 447 -10.34 -16.67 -4.96
CA ALA A 447 -9.43 -17.72 -5.42
C ALA A 447 -8.11 -17.16 -5.97
N LYS A 448 -8.14 -15.96 -6.58
CA LYS A 448 -6.92 -15.27 -7.05
C LYS A 448 -5.99 -14.86 -5.90
N PHE A 449 -6.54 -14.52 -4.74
CA PHE A 449 -5.73 -14.27 -3.56
C PHE A 449 -5.00 -15.54 -3.08
N LEU A 450 -5.67 -16.69 -3.09
CA LEU A 450 -5.05 -17.96 -2.73
C LEU A 450 -3.88 -18.29 -3.68
N ASP A 451 -4.00 -17.96 -4.96
CA ASP A 451 -2.90 -18.08 -5.92
C ASP A 451 -1.73 -17.14 -5.58
N ARG A 452 -2.00 -15.87 -5.24
CA ARG A 452 -0.96 -14.93 -4.78
C ARG A 452 -0.27 -15.39 -3.51
N CYS A 453 -1.00 -16.03 -2.58
CA CYS A 453 -0.40 -16.65 -1.41
C CYS A 453 0.64 -17.71 -1.80
N ARG A 454 0.36 -18.57 -2.78
CA ARG A 454 1.33 -19.57 -3.27
C ARG A 454 2.49 -18.92 -4.01
N TRP A 455 2.22 -17.92 -4.86
CA TRP A 455 3.24 -17.25 -5.67
C TRP A 455 4.25 -16.43 -4.86
N ASN A 456 3.81 -15.90 -3.72
CA ASN A 456 4.57 -14.95 -2.91
C ASN A 456 5.10 -15.56 -1.61
N THR A 457 4.99 -16.88 -1.44
CA THR A 457 5.57 -17.61 -0.30
C THR A 457 6.51 -18.69 -0.79
N LYS A 458 7.58 -18.92 -0.03
CA LYS A 458 8.52 -20.02 -0.31
C LYS A 458 9.31 -20.34 0.97
N PRO A 459 9.44 -21.62 1.37
CA PRO A 459 10.11 -21.98 2.62
C PRO A 459 11.53 -21.42 2.67
N ASN A 460 11.89 -20.81 3.81
CA ASN A 460 13.19 -20.19 4.08
C ASN A 460 13.58 -19.10 3.07
N LYS A 461 12.62 -18.50 2.35
CA LYS A 461 12.90 -17.52 1.31
C LYS A 461 11.95 -16.33 1.30
N LYS A 462 10.63 -16.57 1.30
CA LYS A 462 9.62 -15.52 1.14
C LYS A 462 8.40 -15.74 2.04
N VAL A 463 7.90 -14.65 2.63
CA VAL A 463 6.64 -14.59 3.36
C VAL A 463 5.73 -13.53 2.73
N TYR A 464 4.42 -13.78 2.68
CA TYR A 464 3.47 -12.87 2.04
C TYR A 464 2.54 -12.19 3.05
N TYR A 465 2.60 -10.86 3.10
CA TYR A 465 1.75 -10.00 3.92
C TYR A 465 0.85 -9.14 3.01
N PRO A 466 -0.34 -9.62 2.61
CA PRO A 466 -1.28 -8.84 1.82
C PRO A 466 -1.74 -7.58 2.58
N VAL A 467 -1.78 -6.44 1.88
CA VAL A 467 -2.45 -5.23 2.34
C VAL A 467 -3.92 -5.34 1.94
N VAL A 468 -4.77 -5.52 2.95
CA VAL A 468 -6.20 -5.81 2.81
C VAL A 468 -7.00 -4.54 2.53
N PHE A 469 -7.99 -4.63 1.63
CA PHE A 469 -8.95 -3.53 1.45
C PHE A 469 -10.00 -3.56 2.55
N SER A 470 -10.06 -2.52 3.38
CA SER A 470 -11.03 -2.43 4.47
C SER A 470 -12.24 -1.62 4.05
N LEU A 471 -13.42 -2.23 4.15
CA LEU A 471 -14.67 -1.56 3.85
C LEU A 471 -15.06 -0.60 4.98
N TYR A 472 -15.67 0.51 4.59
CA TYR A 472 -16.29 1.44 5.52
C TYR A 472 -17.64 0.93 6.03
N ASN A 473 -18.21 1.64 7.01
CA ASN A 473 -19.54 1.36 7.52
C ASN A 473 -20.59 1.48 6.41
N PRO A 474 -21.24 0.38 5.99
CA PRO A 474 -22.19 0.43 4.89
C PRO A 474 -23.41 1.31 5.24
N HIS A 475 -23.79 1.37 6.51
CA HIS A 475 -24.88 2.24 6.96
C HIS A 475 -24.54 3.73 6.91
N VAL A 476 -23.28 4.11 6.71
CA VAL A 476 -22.88 5.49 6.42
C VAL A 476 -22.70 5.69 4.92
N VAL A 477 -21.95 4.80 4.26
CA VAL A 477 -21.60 4.93 2.84
C VAL A 477 -22.83 5.01 1.92
N TYR A 478 -23.82 4.15 2.13
CA TYR A 478 -24.99 4.04 1.25
C TYR A 478 -26.10 5.02 1.62
N THR A 479 -26.35 5.22 2.92
CA THR A 479 -27.43 6.10 3.39
C THR A 479 -27.15 7.57 3.09
N LEU A 480 -25.88 8.01 3.13
CA LEU A 480 -25.46 9.34 2.68
C LEU A 480 -25.77 9.61 1.20
N GLN A 481 -25.96 8.56 0.41
CA GLN A 481 -26.33 8.66 -1.00
C GLN A 481 -27.83 8.42 -1.24
N GLY A 482 -28.63 8.30 -0.19
CA GLY A 482 -30.05 7.93 -0.29
C GLY A 482 -30.28 6.51 -0.80
N LYS A 483 -29.30 5.60 -0.64
CA LYS A 483 -29.37 4.21 -1.11
C LYS A 483 -29.55 3.25 0.06
N GLU A 484 -30.27 2.16 -0.18
CA GLU A 484 -30.30 1.03 0.73
C GLU A 484 -28.94 0.31 0.78
N VAL A 485 -28.67 -0.34 1.90
CA VAL A 485 -27.45 -1.14 2.08
C VAL A 485 -27.57 -2.42 1.25
N PRO A 486 -26.71 -2.63 0.24
CA PRO A 486 -26.78 -3.83 -0.58
C PRO A 486 -26.22 -5.05 0.17
N PRO A 487 -26.44 -6.29 -0.33
CA PRO A 487 -25.82 -7.50 0.23
C PRO A 487 -24.29 -7.40 0.29
N GLU A 488 -23.66 -8.07 1.26
CA GLU A 488 -22.19 -7.99 1.49
C GLU A 488 -21.35 -8.26 0.24
N THR A 489 -21.79 -9.17 -0.64
CA THR A 489 -21.06 -9.49 -1.90
C THR A 489 -20.98 -8.30 -2.84
N ASP A 490 -21.99 -7.45 -2.83
CA ASP A 490 -22.11 -6.29 -3.72
C ASP A 490 -21.41 -5.07 -3.12
N GLN A 491 -21.04 -5.14 -1.84
CA GLN A 491 -20.20 -4.16 -1.15
C GLN A 491 -18.70 -4.34 -1.45
N LEU A 492 -18.27 -5.45 -2.06
CA LEU A 492 -16.86 -5.79 -2.36
C LEU A 492 -16.28 -4.95 -3.52
N VAL A 493 -16.42 -3.64 -3.44
CA VAL A 493 -15.98 -2.67 -4.44
C VAL A 493 -14.76 -1.92 -3.91
N ILE A 494 -13.71 -1.84 -4.71
CA ILE A 494 -12.53 -1.03 -4.41
C ILE A 494 -12.74 0.37 -4.97
N SER A 495 -13.05 1.32 -4.08
CA SER A 495 -13.19 2.73 -4.40
C SER A 495 -12.88 3.60 -3.19
N LYS A 496 -12.57 4.88 -3.42
CA LYS A 496 -12.29 5.83 -2.33
C LYS A 496 -13.46 6.01 -1.34
N ASP A 497 -14.68 5.70 -1.80
CA ASP A 497 -15.94 5.93 -1.07
C ASP A 497 -16.44 4.67 -0.38
N SER A 498 -15.91 3.49 -0.74
CA SER A 498 -16.28 2.21 -0.15
C SER A 498 -15.26 1.69 0.87
N GLY A 499 -14.01 2.17 0.83
CA GLY A 499 -12.99 1.72 1.78
C GLY A 499 -11.61 2.31 1.53
N PHE A 500 -10.60 1.66 2.12
CA PHE A 500 -9.19 2.04 2.02
C PHE A 500 -8.25 0.83 2.12
N TRP A 501 -7.02 0.97 1.62
CA TRP A 501 -5.97 -0.02 1.83
C TRP A 501 -5.45 0.07 3.27
N ARG A 502 -5.61 -1.00 4.05
CA ARG A 502 -5.16 -1.06 5.45
C ARG A 502 -3.66 -1.36 5.52
N ASP A 503 -2.86 -0.36 5.24
CA ASP A 503 -1.39 -0.40 5.24
C ASP A 503 -0.77 -0.60 6.64
N PHE A 504 -1.53 -0.40 7.71
CA PHE A 504 -1.12 -0.66 9.10
C PHE A 504 -1.53 -2.03 9.65
N GLY A 505 -2.20 -2.88 8.86
CA GLY A 505 -2.64 -4.21 9.30
C GLY A 505 -1.65 -5.32 8.90
N TYR A 506 -1.35 -6.24 9.83
CA TYR A 506 -0.44 -7.36 9.59
C TYR A 506 -1.05 -8.73 9.95
N GLY A 507 -2.29 -8.76 10.43
CA GLY A 507 -2.96 -9.97 10.89
C GLY A 507 -3.21 -11.05 9.83
N MET A 508 -3.30 -10.66 8.56
CA MET A 508 -3.50 -11.60 7.45
C MET A 508 -2.14 -11.87 6.80
N THR A 509 -1.67 -13.11 6.86
CA THR A 509 -0.37 -13.52 6.33
C THR A 509 -0.42 -14.92 5.77
N CYS A 510 0.31 -15.13 4.67
CA CYS A 510 0.59 -16.43 4.11
C CYS A 510 2.06 -16.76 4.35
N GLN A 511 2.33 -17.88 5.01
CA GLN A 511 3.68 -18.24 5.44
C GLN A 511 3.83 -19.74 5.65
N TYR A 512 5.04 -20.24 5.45
CA TYR A 512 5.33 -21.63 5.74
C TYR A 512 5.48 -21.88 7.24
N ARG A 513 4.98 -23.04 7.70
CA ARG A 513 5.04 -23.44 9.11
C ARG A 513 6.49 -23.50 9.61
N SER A 514 7.42 -24.05 8.83
CA SER A 514 8.83 -24.06 9.24
C SER A 514 9.38 -22.65 9.50
N ASP A 515 9.01 -21.68 8.68
CA ASP A 515 9.46 -20.29 8.84
C ASP A 515 8.80 -19.60 10.02
N PHE A 516 7.50 -19.84 10.24
CA PHE A 516 6.80 -19.38 11.43
C PHE A 516 7.47 -19.87 12.72
N LEU A 517 7.85 -21.15 12.77
CA LEU A 517 8.57 -21.74 13.90
C LEU A 517 10.01 -21.19 14.01
N ARG A 518 10.69 -20.99 12.88
CA ARG A 518 12.06 -20.44 12.80
C ARG A 518 12.15 -19.05 13.40
N VAL A 519 11.17 -18.18 13.13
CA VAL A 519 11.08 -16.85 13.72
C VAL A 519 10.48 -16.85 15.14
N ARG A 520 10.31 -18.02 15.77
CA ARG A 520 9.74 -18.20 17.12
C ARG A 520 8.29 -17.71 17.27
N GLY A 521 7.49 -17.80 16.21
CA GLY A 521 6.05 -17.57 16.22
C GLY A 521 5.57 -16.28 16.90
N PHE A 522 4.41 -16.33 17.54
CA PHE A 522 3.83 -15.21 18.27
C PHE A 522 4.49 -15.00 19.63
N ASP A 523 4.39 -13.77 20.14
CA ASP A 523 4.63 -13.48 21.55
C ASP A 523 3.31 -13.68 22.32
N GLU A 524 3.31 -14.57 23.30
CA GLU A 524 2.11 -14.98 24.06
C GLU A 524 1.86 -14.13 25.30
N GLU A 525 2.73 -13.15 25.60
CA GLU A 525 2.48 -12.18 26.67
C GLU A 525 1.26 -11.29 26.35
N ILE A 526 0.88 -11.18 25.07
CA ILE A 526 -0.29 -10.45 24.62
C ILE A 526 -1.55 -11.28 24.83
N ILE A 527 -2.34 -10.92 25.84
CA ILE A 527 -3.68 -11.50 26.08
C ILE A 527 -4.72 -10.74 25.24
N GLY A 528 -5.60 -11.49 24.57
CA GLY A 528 -6.70 -10.92 23.77
C GLY A 528 -6.33 -10.61 22.32
N TRP A 529 -6.53 -9.34 21.92
CA TRP A 529 -6.33 -8.84 20.55
C TRP A 529 -5.46 -7.59 20.53
N GLY A 530 -4.54 -7.52 19.57
CA GLY A 530 -3.82 -6.30 19.19
C GLY A 530 -2.34 -6.34 19.56
N GLY A 531 -1.50 -6.09 18.56
CA GLY A 531 -0.05 -5.99 18.68
C GLY A 531 0.69 -7.29 18.31
N GLU A 532 0.04 -8.44 18.40
CA GLU A 532 0.67 -9.74 18.12
C GLU A 532 1.10 -9.89 16.67
N ASP A 533 0.31 -9.34 15.75
CA ASP A 533 0.56 -9.34 14.32
C ASP A 533 1.76 -8.45 13.95
N VAL A 534 1.84 -7.26 14.55
CA VAL A 534 2.97 -6.34 14.43
C VAL A 534 4.25 -7.00 14.94
N MET A 535 4.19 -7.68 16.09
CA MET A 535 5.36 -8.33 16.67
C MET A 535 5.86 -9.48 15.80
N LEU A 536 4.97 -10.34 15.28
CA LEU A 536 5.38 -11.38 14.32
C LEU A 536 5.97 -10.77 13.04
N TYR A 537 5.33 -9.74 12.50
CA TYR A 537 5.81 -9.05 11.31
C TYR A 537 7.23 -8.49 11.50
N ARG A 538 7.52 -7.84 12.63
CA ARG A 538 8.85 -7.35 13.00
C ARG A 538 9.91 -8.45 13.05
N LYS A 539 9.54 -9.65 13.53
CA LYS A 539 10.46 -10.79 13.54
C LYS A 539 10.83 -11.22 12.12
N TYR A 540 9.89 -11.20 11.17
CA TYR A 540 10.19 -11.46 9.76
C TYR A 540 11.04 -10.36 9.12
N VAL A 541 10.71 -9.08 9.37
CA VAL A 541 11.45 -7.92 8.85
C VAL A 541 12.94 -7.95 9.28
N ARG A 542 13.22 -8.42 10.50
CA ARG A 542 14.60 -8.57 11.02
C ARG A 542 15.28 -9.89 10.60
N SER A 543 14.59 -10.75 9.85
CA SER A 543 15.12 -12.03 9.40
C SER A 543 15.69 -11.93 7.98
N HIS A 544 16.29 -13.01 7.50
CA HIS A 544 16.76 -13.12 6.11
C HIS A 544 15.64 -13.57 5.13
N ILE A 545 14.41 -13.73 5.61
CA ILE A 545 13.25 -14.11 4.80
C ILE A 545 12.69 -12.84 4.16
N LYS A 546 12.62 -12.80 2.82
CA LYS A 546 12.08 -11.68 2.06
C LYS A 546 10.60 -11.49 2.39
N VAL A 547 10.23 -10.29 2.82
CA VAL A 547 8.84 -9.94 3.11
C VAL A 547 8.19 -9.34 1.86
N ILE A 548 7.27 -10.09 1.25
CA ILE A 548 6.44 -9.58 0.15
C ILE A 548 5.21 -8.93 0.77
N ARG A 549 5.20 -7.59 0.88
CA ARG A 549 4.02 -6.81 1.29
C ARG A 549 3.43 -6.10 0.09
N ALA A 550 2.17 -6.34 -0.25
CA ALA A 550 1.53 -5.76 -1.44
C ALA A 550 0.03 -5.53 -1.26
N THR A 551 -0.53 -4.47 -1.86
CA THR A 551 -2.00 -4.30 -2.00
C THR A 551 -2.61 -5.48 -2.71
N ASP A 552 -3.63 -6.11 -2.11
CA ASP A 552 -4.27 -7.29 -2.70
C ASP A 552 -5.75 -7.03 -3.02
N PRO A 553 -6.13 -6.86 -4.30
CA PRO A 553 -7.52 -6.62 -4.69
C PRO A 553 -8.43 -7.84 -4.52
N GLY A 554 -7.87 -8.98 -4.09
CA GLY A 554 -8.59 -10.20 -3.81
C GLY A 554 -8.94 -10.40 -2.34
N VAL A 555 -8.62 -9.47 -1.44
CA VAL A 555 -8.88 -9.60 0.02
C VAL A 555 -9.55 -8.36 0.59
N PHE A 556 -10.68 -8.57 1.25
CA PHE A 556 -11.49 -7.55 1.89
C PHE A 556 -11.65 -7.84 3.37
N HIS A 557 -11.61 -6.80 4.19
CA HIS A 557 -12.08 -6.84 5.56
C HIS A 557 -13.48 -6.22 5.60
N ILE A 558 -14.48 -7.03 5.93
CA ILE A 558 -15.86 -6.58 6.06
C ILE A 558 -15.97 -5.65 7.27
N TRP A 559 -16.71 -4.56 7.11
CA TRP A 559 -16.95 -3.68 8.24
C TRP A 559 -17.79 -4.40 9.29
N HIS A 560 -17.38 -4.28 10.54
CA HIS A 560 -18.17 -4.71 11.70
C HIS A 560 -17.98 -3.68 12.81
N PRO A 561 -18.98 -3.52 13.71
CA PRO A 561 -18.84 -2.63 14.85
C PRO A 561 -17.68 -3.10 15.74
N LYS A 562 -16.94 -2.11 16.27
CA LYS A 562 -15.81 -2.33 17.19
C LYS A 562 -16.14 -1.75 18.54
N VAL A 563 -16.11 -2.59 19.57
CA VAL A 563 -16.20 -2.17 20.96
C VAL A 563 -14.79 -1.94 21.48
N CYS A 564 -14.47 -0.71 21.87
CA CYS A 564 -13.19 -0.35 22.46
C CYS A 564 -13.44 0.02 23.93
N THR A 565 -13.36 -0.96 24.83
CA THR A 565 -13.49 -0.75 26.28
C THR A 565 -12.21 -0.14 26.82
N GLY A 566 -12.29 1.13 27.23
CA GLY A 566 -11.17 1.83 27.86
C GLY A 566 -10.96 1.37 29.31
N PRO A 567 -9.81 1.71 29.92
CA PRO A 567 -9.47 1.34 31.30
C PRO A 567 -10.50 1.80 32.35
N VAL A 568 -11.24 2.87 32.05
CA VAL A 568 -12.20 3.53 32.96
C VAL A 568 -13.60 2.88 32.93
N MET A 569 -13.93 2.11 31.88
CA MET A 569 -15.25 1.46 31.70
C MET A 569 -15.24 -0.04 32.05
N SER A 570 -14.13 -0.54 32.61
CA SER A 570 -13.79 -1.97 32.74
C SER A 570 -14.41 -2.70 33.95
N VAL A 571 -15.46 -2.17 34.60
CA VAL A 571 -16.03 -2.84 35.78
C VAL A 571 -16.95 -4.01 35.38
N SER A 572 -17.44 -4.06 34.13
CA SER A 572 -18.44 -5.05 33.69
C SER A 572 -18.01 -5.96 32.53
N THR A 573 -16.82 -5.79 31.94
CA THR A 573 -16.37 -6.59 30.79
C THR A 573 -14.94 -7.08 31.00
N ASN A 574 -14.73 -8.40 30.93
CA ASN A 574 -13.44 -9.10 31.10
C ASN A 574 -12.42 -8.81 29.96
N GLN A 575 -12.51 -7.66 29.29
CA GLN A 575 -11.67 -7.28 28.17
C GLN A 575 -11.07 -5.90 28.43
N ARG A 576 -10.07 -5.88 29.31
CA ARG A 576 -9.33 -4.67 29.67
C ARG A 576 -8.21 -4.47 28.65
N LEU A 577 -8.44 -3.60 27.67
CA LEU A 577 -7.40 -3.18 26.73
C LEU A 577 -6.33 -2.36 27.46
N THR A 578 -5.05 -2.58 27.12
CA THR A 578 -3.98 -1.66 27.51
C THR A 578 -4.21 -0.28 26.88
N PRO A 579 -3.59 0.80 27.40
CA PRO A 579 -3.73 2.13 26.79
C PRO A 579 -3.37 2.17 25.29
N ASP A 580 -2.35 1.42 24.88
CA ASP A 580 -1.96 1.29 23.48
C ASP A 580 -2.97 0.52 22.65
N GLN A 581 -3.47 -0.61 23.15
CA GLN A 581 -4.52 -1.39 22.49
C GLN A 581 -5.81 -0.57 22.34
N TYR A 582 -6.19 0.21 23.36
CA TYR A 582 -7.35 1.09 23.29
C TYR A 582 -7.17 2.18 22.22
N ARG A 583 -6.00 2.85 22.18
CA ARG A 583 -5.69 3.85 21.15
C ARG A 583 -5.73 3.24 19.74
N ALA A 584 -5.14 2.07 19.56
CA ALA A 584 -5.17 1.34 18.29
C ALA A 584 -6.61 0.96 17.90
N CYS A 585 -7.41 0.47 18.85
CA CYS A 585 -8.82 0.11 18.64
C CYS A 585 -9.64 1.31 18.17
N ILE A 586 -9.59 2.43 18.91
CA ILE A 586 -10.36 3.63 18.58
C ILE A 586 -9.95 4.24 17.25
N ARG A 587 -8.63 4.30 16.95
CA ARG A 587 -8.17 4.76 15.63
C ARG A 587 -8.67 3.86 14.51
N SER A 588 -8.56 2.55 14.68
CA SER A 588 -9.03 1.56 13.71
C SER A 588 -10.54 1.61 13.51
N ARG A 589 -11.30 1.93 14.57
CA ARG A 589 -12.75 2.19 14.49
C ARG A 589 -13.04 3.45 13.69
N ALA A 590 -12.43 4.58 14.05
CA ALA A 590 -12.66 5.87 13.39
C ALA A 590 -12.35 5.81 11.88
N LEU A 591 -11.23 5.18 11.50
CA LEU A 591 -10.85 4.99 10.10
C LEU A 591 -11.83 4.13 9.30
N ASN A 592 -12.57 3.24 9.96
CA ASN A 592 -13.50 2.33 9.31
C ASN A 592 -14.91 2.90 9.16
N GLU A 593 -15.23 4.08 9.69
CA GLU A 593 -16.60 4.59 9.61
C GLU A 593 -16.96 5.09 8.21
N ALA A 594 -16.15 5.98 7.63
CA ALA A 594 -16.39 6.48 6.29
C ALA A 594 -15.14 7.17 5.72
N SER A 595 -15.20 7.53 4.43
CA SER A 595 -14.17 8.38 3.82
C SER A 595 -14.14 9.76 4.47
N HIS A 596 -13.00 10.45 4.37
CA HIS A 596 -12.86 11.80 4.93
C HIS A 596 -13.95 12.77 4.44
N ALA A 597 -14.33 12.68 3.16
CA ALA A 597 -15.38 13.49 2.59
C ALA A 597 -16.77 13.12 3.14
N GLN A 598 -17.07 11.82 3.27
CA GLN A 598 -18.32 11.33 3.85
C GLN A 598 -18.49 11.77 5.31
N LEU A 599 -17.42 11.71 6.11
CA LEU A 599 -17.43 12.24 7.48
C LEU A 599 -17.65 13.76 7.49
N GLY A 600 -17.07 14.50 6.54
CA GLY A 600 -17.36 15.92 6.34
C GLY A 600 -18.83 16.18 6.05
N PHE A 601 -19.46 15.41 5.15
CA PHE A 601 -20.89 15.55 4.87
C PHE A 601 -21.78 15.26 6.09
N LEU A 602 -21.37 14.34 6.97
CA LEU A 602 -22.07 14.13 8.24
C LEU A 602 -21.88 15.30 9.20
N ALA A 603 -20.67 15.86 9.29
CA ALA A 603 -20.35 16.97 10.19
C ALA A 603 -21.04 18.27 9.79
N PHE A 604 -21.19 18.53 8.49
CA PHE A 604 -21.82 19.74 7.93
C PHE A 604 -23.24 19.47 7.42
N ARG A 605 -23.92 18.44 7.94
CA ARG A 605 -25.24 18.01 7.45
C ARG A 605 -26.27 19.14 7.49
N ASP A 606 -26.29 19.91 8.58
CA ASP A 606 -27.26 21.00 8.76
C ASP A 606 -27.00 22.15 7.78
N ASP A 607 -25.73 22.49 7.54
CA ASP A 607 -25.33 23.50 6.56
C ASP A 607 -25.71 23.08 5.13
N ILE A 608 -25.55 21.79 4.81
CA ILE A 608 -25.93 21.24 3.50
C ILE A 608 -27.45 21.29 3.33
N ALA A 609 -28.21 20.83 4.32
CA ALA A 609 -29.67 20.86 4.30
C ALA A 609 -30.21 22.30 4.20
N ALA A 610 -29.58 23.24 4.90
CA ALA A 610 -29.95 24.65 4.83
C ALA A 610 -29.74 25.27 3.44
N ASN A 611 -28.88 24.70 2.58
CA ASN A 611 -28.58 25.22 1.24
C ASN A 611 -29.12 24.33 0.10
N GLU A 612 -29.84 23.26 0.42
CA GLU A 612 -30.34 22.28 -0.55
C GLU A 612 -31.30 22.91 -1.57
N TYR A 613 -32.06 23.93 -1.16
CA TYR A 613 -32.95 24.70 -2.04
C TYR A 613 -32.21 25.52 -3.11
N LEU A 614 -31.00 26.02 -2.82
CA LEU A 614 -30.16 26.76 -3.77
C LEU A 614 -29.47 25.82 -4.77
N LEU A 615 -29.03 24.65 -4.29
CA LEU A 615 -28.41 23.62 -5.11
C LEU A 615 -29.40 23.01 -6.12
N ALA A 616 -30.68 22.88 -5.73
CA ALA A 616 -31.75 22.42 -6.63
C ALA A 616 -32.07 23.43 -7.75
N GLN A 617 -31.87 24.74 -7.54
CA GLN A 617 -32.14 25.78 -8.54
C GLN A 617 -30.95 26.07 -9.47
N GLY A 618 -29.72 25.71 -9.08
CA GLY A 618 -28.51 25.94 -9.89
C GLY A 618 -28.26 24.97 -11.05
N GLY A 619 -29.14 23.98 -11.25
CA GLY A 619 -29.00 22.91 -12.25
C GLY A 619 -29.58 23.19 -13.64
N GLY A 620 -30.25 24.33 -13.87
CA GLY A 620 -30.89 24.60 -15.15
C GLY A 620 -31.30 26.05 -15.36
N ALA A 621 -30.43 26.83 -16.01
CA ALA A 621 -30.76 27.82 -17.04
C ALA A 621 -29.53 28.68 -17.36
N LYS A 622 -28.80 28.33 -18.42
CA LYS A 622 -28.17 29.36 -19.25
C LYS A 622 -29.28 29.94 -20.12
N ALA A 623 -29.88 31.04 -19.69
CA ALA A 623 -30.61 31.93 -20.60
C ALA A 623 -29.69 33.10 -20.93
N SER A 624 -29.12 33.09 -22.13
CA SER A 624 -28.46 34.23 -22.74
C SER A 624 -29.50 35.34 -22.96
N PRO A 625 -29.16 36.64 -22.75
CA PRO A 625 -30.03 37.72 -23.17
C PRO A 625 -29.74 38.03 -24.64
N GLU A 626 -30.59 37.56 -25.56
CA GLU A 626 -30.62 38.11 -26.91
C GLU A 626 -31.74 39.15 -27.03
N SER A 627 -31.28 40.37 -27.29
CA SER A 627 -32.01 41.51 -27.77
C SER A 627 -32.80 41.19 -29.02
N ASN A 628 -34.09 41.56 -29.06
CA ASN A 628 -34.67 42.09 -30.29
C ASN A 628 -35.68 43.19 -29.96
N ALA A 629 -35.38 44.34 -30.53
CA ALA A 629 -36.18 45.55 -30.48
C ALA A 629 -37.26 45.52 -31.55
N THR A 630 -38.48 45.94 -31.19
CA THR A 630 -39.39 46.76 -32.01
C THR A 630 -40.53 47.25 -31.10
N LYS A 631 -40.51 48.53 -30.71
CA LYS A 631 -41.39 49.60 -31.23
C LYS A 631 -42.89 49.32 -31.07
N ASN A 632 -43.58 49.95 -30.12
CA ASN A 632 -44.15 51.30 -30.26
C ASN A 632 -45.02 51.68 -29.04
N ASP A 633 -44.93 52.98 -28.73
CA ASP A 633 -45.96 53.90 -28.24
C ASP A 633 -46.63 53.79 -26.85
N LEU A 634 -46.44 54.90 -26.12
CA LEU A 634 -47.47 55.75 -25.47
C LEU A 634 -48.32 55.04 -24.40
N THR A 635 -48.37 55.44 -23.12
CA THR A 635 -48.48 56.78 -22.53
C THR A 635 -48.58 56.60 -21.00
N HIS A 636 -48.25 57.66 -20.24
CA HIS A 636 -48.82 58.09 -18.94
C HIS A 636 -49.40 57.05 -17.95
N SER A 637 -49.23 57.13 -16.64
CA SER A 637 -48.68 58.11 -15.70
C SER A 637 -48.88 57.48 -14.32
N GLU A 638 -48.04 57.90 -13.36
CA GLU A 638 -48.38 58.09 -11.94
C GLU A 638 -48.83 56.87 -11.09
N ASN A 639 -48.06 56.45 -10.09
CA ASN A 639 -47.72 57.04 -8.79
C ASN A 639 -48.58 56.47 -7.65
N ILE A 640 -47.90 56.24 -6.52
CA ILE A 640 -48.39 56.24 -5.12
C ILE A 640 -49.06 54.94 -4.64
N PHE A 641 -48.47 54.16 -3.73
CA PHE A 641 -48.17 54.32 -2.28
C PHE A 641 -49.27 53.71 -1.40
N VAL A 642 -48.81 53.14 -0.27
CA VAL A 642 -49.51 52.85 1.01
C VAL A 642 -50.14 51.46 1.26
N GLN A 643 -49.36 50.71 2.04
CA GLN A 643 -49.63 50.13 3.37
C GLN A 643 -50.96 49.46 3.77
N ASN A 644 -50.75 48.37 4.53
CA ASN A 644 -51.35 48.01 5.83
C ASN A 644 -52.82 47.54 5.89
N SER A 645 -53.04 46.30 6.34
CA SER A 645 -53.33 46.01 7.77
C SER A 645 -53.95 44.62 7.98
N THR A 646 -53.39 43.90 8.96
CA THR A 646 -53.96 42.98 9.98
C THR A 646 -55.47 42.65 10.02
N MET A 647 -55.77 41.37 10.30
CA MET A 647 -56.64 40.81 11.40
C MET A 647 -57.22 39.43 11.00
N TYR A 648 -56.98 38.31 11.71
CA TYR A 648 -57.54 37.78 12.99
C TYR A 648 -58.63 36.68 12.78
N ASN A 649 -58.65 35.73 13.73
CA ASN A 649 -59.60 34.59 13.99
C ASN A 649 -59.47 33.34 13.10
N GLY A 650 -59.39 32.09 13.58
CA GLY A 650 -59.60 31.51 14.93
C GLY A 650 -61.00 30.93 15.10
N ARG A 651 -61.16 29.59 15.01
CA ARG A 651 -62.16 28.79 15.76
C ARG A 651 -62.00 27.27 15.58
N ASP A 652 -62.03 26.59 16.73
CA ASP A 652 -62.08 25.14 16.96
C ASP A 652 -63.40 24.48 16.52
N SER A 653 -63.36 23.16 16.32
CA SER A 653 -64.35 22.22 16.89
C SER A 653 -63.88 20.76 16.82
N ILE A 654 -64.00 20.09 17.96
CA ILE A 654 -63.70 18.70 18.31
C ILE A 654 -64.96 17.82 18.11
N LYS A 655 -64.83 16.50 17.82
CA LYS A 655 -65.27 15.33 18.68
C LYS A 655 -65.60 14.02 17.91
N THR A 656 -65.00 12.90 18.39
CA THR A 656 -65.53 11.51 18.62
C THR A 656 -66.03 10.64 17.44
N GLN A 657 -65.99 9.29 17.41
CA GLN A 657 -65.45 8.16 18.21
C GLN A 657 -65.66 6.84 17.40
N ALA A 658 -64.86 5.79 17.69
CA ALA A 658 -65.13 4.34 17.60
C ALA A 658 -65.51 3.72 16.22
N GLY A 659 -65.14 2.50 15.80
CA GLY A 659 -64.50 1.32 16.39
C GLY A 659 -64.90 0.09 15.54
N SER A 660 -64.21 -1.06 15.72
CA SER A 660 -64.58 -2.44 15.33
C SER A 660 -63.86 -3.11 14.13
N SER A 661 -62.96 -4.02 14.54
CA SER A 661 -62.61 -5.37 14.05
C SER A 661 -63.35 -6.04 12.88
N GLY A 662 -62.59 -6.79 12.06
CA GLY A 662 -63.10 -7.95 11.33
C GLY A 662 -62.12 -8.54 10.30
N THR A 663 -61.45 -9.64 10.65
CA THR A 663 -60.91 -10.64 9.70
C THR A 663 -61.96 -11.76 9.54
N PRO A 664 -62.09 -12.41 8.37
CA PRO A 664 -61.31 -13.63 8.12
C PRO A 664 -60.96 -13.97 6.65
N SER A 665 -59.96 -14.86 6.55
CA SER A 665 -59.52 -15.78 5.49
C SER A 665 -60.44 -16.09 4.28
N LYS A 666 -59.84 -16.25 3.08
CA LYS A 666 -59.51 -17.54 2.40
C LYS A 666 -59.15 -17.37 0.91
N SER A 667 -58.12 -18.12 0.48
CA SER A 667 -57.90 -18.89 -0.80
C SER A 667 -58.51 -18.37 -2.12
N SER A 668 -57.92 -18.47 -3.32
CA SER A 668 -56.94 -19.39 -3.92
C SER A 668 -56.65 -18.97 -5.38
N ASP A 669 -55.50 -19.43 -5.88
CA ASP A 669 -55.19 -19.82 -7.27
C ASP A 669 -55.08 -18.80 -8.42
N GLY A 670 -53.92 -18.87 -9.09
CA GLY A 670 -53.67 -18.30 -10.42
C GLY A 670 -52.24 -18.56 -10.90
N LYS A 671 -52.05 -19.62 -11.69
CA LYS A 671 -50.78 -20.16 -12.22
C LYS A 671 -50.02 -19.25 -13.18
N LYS A 672 -48.69 -19.46 -13.17
CA LYS A 672 -47.68 -19.41 -14.27
C LYS A 672 -48.21 -19.24 -15.70
N ALA A 673 -47.56 -18.38 -16.49
CA ALA A 673 -46.61 -18.79 -17.56
C ALA A 673 -46.15 -17.57 -18.39
N THR A 674 -44.89 -17.15 -18.25
CA THR A 674 -43.85 -17.05 -19.31
C THR A 674 -42.55 -16.54 -18.70
#